data_AF-A0A8J4YGT9-F1
#
_entry.id   AF-A0A8J4YGT9-F1
#
_cell.length_a   1.000
_cell.length_b   1.000
_cell.length_c   1.000
_cell.angle_alpha   90.00
_cell.angle_beta   90.00
_cell.angle_gamma   90.00
#
_symmetry.space_group_name_H-M   'P 1'
#
loop_
_entity.id
_entity.type
_entity.pdbx_description
1 polymer ?
#
loop_
_entity_poly.entity_id
_entity_poly.type
_entity_poly.pdbx_seq_one_letter_code
_entity_poly.pdbx_strand_id
1 'polypeptide(L)'
;MLNGSKTLGHPIKNKKIQLFGQLPARDKSKSKLQSLKSDCSLFSRLYIACQSRDGDLDEFSIHENQRCPPSLSQDGKLGQGKKSDLVNCHTSSVECRTDAPDSDVIILDGAVLVNMLKSVACKTFDDYAAKIFLPYIEKKLDRADRVDIMWDQYLENSLKSETRKRRGKGIRRKVAGRNNLPGNWQQFLRLDANKQKLFTFLARHTMRMQNLPDGKQLVTTLGDDVLCNPPDDTITASLSPCTQEEADTRMLLHTADAVRKSCQKIVLRTVDTDVVVLSVAAIPRLHLEHLWVAFGTGQYFKYIPAHEITASIGPERALALPMFYAYTGCDTVSSFATRGKKLAWQTWNAFDDVTATFRILGDALGEIDDEAMAMLERFTVLLYDRTSDMDNIDEVHQHLFARRGTMESLPPTKAALVQHAKRAVYQAGHIWGQAFNATPALPSPGDWGWIDPPEWKPLWTTLPEASVFSRELLCCGCKIGCRGRCKCNKAALRSDLYTKKALKRAAYVAVRNILVDNFPELATITTDHVRIKYNNLRTYFLKELKKTVDAPSGSAGGYVTRWELFGVMSFLKDTLYNYITVPTKHFREEITDLVFADDAVIFVASLEVLVMALEALHEEAKPLGLEVSWLKTKVQVFGDLLDEAVQPIIILYIFISTVTISFMQHTVTTSTITIIISCRQHRNTTTVTVLQLTSRAKPVKPAKEEEN
;
A
#
# COMPACT_ATOMS: atom_id res chain seq x y z
N MET A 1 51.71 -16.00 23.77
CA MET A 1 52.64 -15.25 24.63
C MET A 1 52.64 -13.80 24.18
N LEU A 2 52.65 -12.90 25.16
CA LEU A 2 52.55 -11.44 25.06
C LEU A 2 53.84 -10.77 24.54
N ASN A 3 53.70 -9.47 24.25
CA ASN A 3 54.69 -8.39 24.07
C ASN A 3 55.24 -8.20 22.64
N GLY A 4 55.28 -7.01 22.06
CA GLY A 4 55.02 -5.65 22.56
C GLY A 4 55.76 -4.65 21.66
N SER A 5 55.36 -3.37 21.74
CA SER A 5 55.97 -2.17 21.13
C SER A 5 55.64 -1.85 19.65
N LYS A 6 54.63 -0.99 19.46
CA LYS A 6 54.60 -0.03 18.35
C LYS A 6 54.31 1.36 18.93
N THR A 7 55.18 2.30 18.59
CA THR A 7 55.31 3.68 19.08
C THR A 7 54.23 4.62 18.54
N LEU A 8 54.09 5.80 19.18
CA LEU A 8 53.06 6.85 18.99
C LEU A 8 52.92 7.45 17.57
N GLY A 9 53.64 6.94 16.56
CA GLY A 9 53.65 7.44 15.19
C GLY A 9 53.04 6.52 14.13
N HIS A 10 52.34 5.44 14.50
CA HIS A 10 51.73 4.54 13.50
C HIS A 10 50.46 5.16 12.88
N PRO A 11 50.33 5.23 11.54
CA PRO A 11 49.13 5.77 10.90
C PRO A 11 47.91 4.91 11.23
N ILE A 12 46.93 5.49 11.93
CA ILE A 12 45.64 4.86 12.18
C ILE A 12 44.97 4.65 10.82
N LYS A 13 44.78 3.39 10.40
CA LYS A 13 43.91 3.08 9.25
C LYS A 13 42.54 3.68 9.55
N ASN A 14 42.15 4.61 8.69
CA ASN A 14 40.96 5.45 8.76
C ASN A 14 39.68 4.59 8.91
N LYS A 15 39.35 4.18 10.14
CA LYS A 15 37.98 3.76 10.46
C LYS A 15 37.17 5.03 10.39
N LYS A 16 36.23 5.09 9.44
CA LYS A 16 35.19 6.12 9.39
C LYS A 16 34.46 6.16 10.73
N ILE A 17 34.94 6.97 11.66
CA ILE A 17 34.18 7.37 12.83
C ILE A 17 33.16 8.35 12.27
N GLN A 18 31.88 7.96 12.26
CA GLN A 18 30.79 8.90 12.04
C GLN A 18 30.68 9.79 13.28
N LEU A 19 31.51 10.83 13.34
CA LEU A 19 31.26 11.96 14.21
C LEU A 19 30.09 12.74 13.58
N PHE A 20 28.94 12.69 14.25
CA PHE A 20 27.71 13.44 13.95
C PHE A 20 26.97 13.03 12.65
N GLY A 21 26.76 11.73 12.43
CA GLY A 21 25.89 11.20 11.37
C GLY A 21 24.49 10.82 11.88
N GLN A 22 23.46 11.18 11.12
CA GLN A 22 22.06 10.80 11.30
C GLN A 22 21.89 9.31 11.67
N LEU A 23 20.95 9.05 12.60
CA LEU A 23 20.50 7.69 12.94
C LEU A 23 20.27 6.87 11.66
N PRO A 24 20.78 5.63 11.58
CA PRO A 24 20.51 4.77 10.43
C PRO A 24 19.00 4.57 10.31
N ALA A 25 18.50 4.64 9.07
CA ALA A 25 17.11 4.36 8.75
C ALA A 25 16.72 3.00 9.36
N ARG A 26 15.57 2.96 10.07
CA ARG A 26 15.03 1.72 10.63
C ARG A 26 14.92 0.67 9.52
N ASP A 27 15.45 -0.51 9.81
CA ASP A 27 15.38 -1.68 8.94
C ASP A 27 13.92 -1.99 8.60
N LYS A 28 13.56 -2.08 7.30
CA LYS A 28 12.16 -2.22 6.85
C LYS A 28 11.46 -3.44 7.47
N SER A 29 12.19 -4.53 7.70
CA SER A 29 11.70 -5.75 8.34
C SER A 29 11.33 -5.53 9.82
N LYS A 30 12.10 -4.70 10.54
CA LYS A 30 11.86 -4.38 11.95
C LYS A 30 10.66 -3.43 12.12
N SER A 31 10.45 -2.50 11.19
CA SER A 31 9.29 -1.59 11.20
C SER A 31 7.97 -2.34 11.01
N LYS A 32 7.92 -3.24 10.00
CA LYS A 32 6.72 -4.06 9.74
C LYS A 32 6.39 -5.00 10.91
N LEU A 33 7.40 -5.62 11.51
CA LEU A 33 7.23 -6.46 12.69
C LEU A 33 6.72 -5.65 13.91
N GLN A 34 7.15 -4.39 14.05
CA GLN A 34 6.70 -3.52 15.15
C GLN A 34 5.24 -3.09 14.97
N SER A 35 4.82 -2.77 13.74
CA SER A 35 3.41 -2.47 13.41
C SER A 35 2.51 -3.68 13.68
N LEU A 36 2.88 -4.87 13.20
CA LEU A 36 2.12 -6.10 13.47
C LEU A 36 1.97 -6.41 14.96
N LYS A 37 3.03 -6.19 15.76
CA LYS A 37 2.93 -6.34 17.23
C LYS A 37 1.99 -5.32 17.86
N SER A 38 1.98 -4.09 17.37
CA SER A 38 1.06 -3.05 17.85
C SER A 38 -0.38 -3.40 17.55
N ASP A 39 -0.65 -3.91 16.34
CA ASP A 39 -1.97 -4.35 15.89
C ASP A 39 -2.48 -5.53 16.71
N CYS A 40 -1.66 -6.59 16.86
CA CYS A 40 -1.99 -7.72 17.72
C CYS A 40 -2.30 -7.29 19.16
N SER A 41 -1.54 -6.32 19.69
CA SER A 41 -1.78 -5.78 21.03
C SER A 41 -3.05 -4.95 21.13
N LEU A 42 -3.39 -4.19 20.09
CA LEU A 42 -4.64 -3.45 20.03
C LEU A 42 -5.85 -4.40 20.01
N PHE A 43 -5.79 -5.42 19.14
CA PHE A 43 -6.86 -6.41 18.99
C PHE A 43 -7.07 -7.25 20.23
N SER A 44 -5.97 -7.67 20.88
CA SER A 44 -6.07 -8.41 22.14
C SER A 44 -6.76 -7.60 23.22
N ARG A 45 -6.51 -6.28 23.26
CA ARG A 45 -7.18 -5.37 24.20
C ARG A 45 -8.66 -5.16 23.85
N LEU A 46 -8.98 -5.04 22.57
CA LEU A 46 -10.36 -4.92 22.10
C LEU A 46 -11.20 -6.14 22.47
N TYR A 47 -10.70 -7.34 22.14
CA TYR A 47 -11.39 -8.59 22.48
C TYR A 47 -11.69 -8.68 23.98
N ILE A 48 -10.73 -8.32 24.83
CA ILE A 48 -10.90 -8.33 26.28
C ILE A 48 -11.93 -7.28 26.73
N ALA A 49 -11.89 -6.08 26.16
CA ALA A 49 -12.83 -5.01 26.46
C ALA A 49 -14.28 -5.44 26.17
N CYS A 50 -14.54 -6.03 25.00
CA CYS A 50 -15.86 -6.54 24.64
C CYS A 50 -16.36 -7.65 25.58
N GLN A 51 -15.46 -8.51 26.08
CA GLN A 51 -15.83 -9.64 26.94
C GLN A 51 -16.05 -9.26 28.42
N SER A 52 -15.48 -8.16 28.89
CA SER A 52 -15.38 -7.89 30.34
C SER A 52 -15.74 -6.46 30.77
N ARG A 53 -15.92 -5.55 29.82
CA ARG A 53 -16.09 -4.11 30.08
C ARG A 53 -17.21 -3.48 29.25
N ASP A 54 -18.08 -4.28 28.64
CA ASP A 54 -19.14 -3.81 27.73
C ASP A 54 -18.58 -2.86 26.66
N GLY A 55 -17.42 -3.21 26.08
CA GLY A 55 -16.72 -2.36 25.12
C GLY A 55 -17.58 -2.07 23.90
N ASP A 56 -17.73 -0.78 23.58
CA ASP A 56 -18.50 -0.28 22.45
C ASP A 56 -17.69 -0.45 21.15
N LEU A 57 -18.13 -1.40 20.31
CA LEU A 57 -17.49 -1.67 19.01
C LEU A 57 -17.80 -0.58 18.00
N ASP A 58 -18.94 0.10 18.14
CA ASP A 58 -19.35 1.15 17.23
C ASP A 58 -18.49 2.40 17.51
N GLU A 59 -18.28 2.73 18.79
CA GLU A 59 -17.32 3.77 19.20
C GLU A 59 -15.87 3.39 18.88
N PHE A 60 -15.49 2.11 18.88
CA PHE A 60 -14.14 1.72 18.43
C PHE A 60 -13.93 1.98 16.94
N SER A 61 -14.94 1.69 16.12
CA SER A 61 -14.81 1.62 14.66
C SER A 61 -14.74 2.97 13.97
N ILE A 62 -15.11 4.07 14.65
CA ILE A 62 -14.87 5.43 14.15
C ILE A 62 -13.39 5.84 14.25
N HIS A 63 -12.58 5.13 15.06
CA HIS A 63 -11.17 5.42 15.26
C HIS A 63 -10.26 4.53 14.41
N GLU A 64 -9.24 5.15 13.82
CA GLU A 64 -8.20 4.41 13.14
C GLU A 64 -7.38 3.58 14.12
N ASN A 65 -7.02 2.36 13.70
CA ASN A 65 -6.19 1.44 14.48
C ASN A 65 -4.77 1.96 14.68
N GLN A 66 -4.29 2.80 13.75
CA GLN A 66 -2.95 3.38 13.72
C GLN A 66 -3.01 4.87 13.33
N ARG A 67 -2.01 5.68 13.72
CA ARG A 67 -1.95 7.14 13.39
C ARG A 67 -2.07 7.43 11.91
N CYS A 68 -1.55 6.52 11.10
CA CYS A 68 -1.54 6.60 9.67
C CYS A 68 -2.40 5.44 9.16
N PRO A 69 -3.60 5.70 8.61
CA PRO A 69 -4.51 4.68 8.13
C PRO A 69 -3.79 3.76 7.13
N PRO A 70 -3.70 2.44 7.35
CA PRO A 70 -3.06 1.52 6.41
C PRO A 70 -3.76 1.48 5.04
N SER A 71 -5.05 1.82 5.02
CA SER A 71 -5.88 1.99 3.83
C SER A 71 -5.47 3.18 2.95
N LEU A 72 -4.82 4.20 3.52
CA LEU A 72 -4.43 5.44 2.82
C LEU A 72 -2.94 5.74 2.91
N SER A 73 -2.15 4.99 3.67
CA SER A 73 -0.75 5.30 3.93
C SER A 73 0.16 4.09 3.76
N GLN A 74 1.38 4.35 3.31
CA GLN A 74 2.45 3.39 3.25
C GLN A 74 3.64 3.94 4.04
N ASP A 75 3.93 3.35 5.20
CA ASP A 75 4.96 3.81 6.14
C ASP A 75 4.78 5.29 6.55
N GLY A 76 3.53 5.73 6.79
CA GLY A 76 3.20 7.10 7.18
C GLY A 76 3.33 8.14 6.06
N LYS A 77 3.43 7.67 4.81
CA LYS A 77 3.50 8.48 3.60
C LYS A 77 2.30 8.20 2.70
N LEU A 78 2.01 9.10 1.76
CA LEU A 78 0.98 8.88 0.74
C LEU A 78 1.19 7.55 0.01
N GLY A 79 0.13 6.74 -0.04
CA GLY A 79 0.11 5.46 -0.76
C GLY A 79 0.27 5.68 -2.27
N GLN A 80 1.11 4.87 -2.92
CA GLN A 80 1.36 4.96 -4.35
C GLN A 80 0.62 3.87 -5.12
N GLY A 81 -0.22 4.28 -6.07
CA GLY A 81 -0.85 3.39 -7.04
C GLY A 81 -0.11 3.38 -8.39
N LYS A 82 -0.42 2.40 -9.23
CA LYS A 82 0.02 2.41 -10.64
C LYS A 82 -0.85 3.38 -11.44
N LYS A 83 -0.38 4.63 -11.60
CA LYS A 83 -1.07 5.70 -12.34
C LYS A 83 -1.51 5.28 -13.75
N SER A 84 -0.64 4.56 -14.46
CA SER A 84 -0.84 4.17 -15.87
C SER A 84 -2.00 3.21 -16.11
N ASP A 85 -2.48 2.50 -15.09
CA ASP A 85 -3.55 1.51 -15.23
C ASP A 85 -4.87 2.17 -15.71
N LEU A 86 -5.05 3.46 -15.41
CA LEU A 86 -6.21 4.21 -15.85
C LEU A 86 -6.19 4.54 -17.35
N VAL A 87 -5.01 4.85 -17.91
CA VAL A 87 -4.89 5.11 -19.36
C VAL A 87 -5.39 3.90 -20.15
N ASN A 88 -5.15 2.68 -19.66
CA ASN A 88 -5.66 1.46 -20.27
C ASN A 88 -7.18 1.31 -20.11
N CYS A 89 -7.76 1.79 -19.01
CA CYS A 89 -9.21 1.78 -18.82
C CYS A 89 -9.90 2.68 -19.86
N HIS A 90 -9.33 3.87 -20.14
CA HIS A 90 -9.90 4.84 -21.10
C HIS A 90 -9.60 4.52 -22.56
N THR A 91 -8.43 3.95 -22.85
CA THR A 91 -8.01 3.66 -24.24
C THR A 91 -8.47 2.29 -24.73
N SER A 92 -9.11 1.47 -23.90
CA SER A 92 -9.62 0.16 -24.32
C SER A 92 -10.68 0.24 -25.43
N SER A 93 -11.41 1.35 -25.51
CA SER A 93 -12.44 1.60 -26.52
C SER A 93 -11.97 2.49 -27.68
N VAL A 94 -10.70 2.91 -27.70
CA VAL A 94 -10.20 3.97 -28.60
C VAL A 94 -8.88 3.55 -29.23
N GLU A 95 -8.77 3.67 -30.55
CA GLU A 95 -7.57 3.28 -31.28
C GLU A 95 -6.49 4.36 -31.19
N CYS A 96 -5.40 4.05 -30.46
CA CYS A 96 -4.24 4.93 -30.40
C CYS A 96 -3.44 4.85 -31.70
N ARG A 97 -3.02 6.00 -32.23
CA ARG A 97 -2.27 6.06 -33.49
C ARG A 97 -0.76 6.06 -33.25
N THR A 98 -0.01 5.49 -34.19
CA THR A 98 1.46 5.62 -34.28
C THR A 98 1.86 6.84 -35.11
N ASP A 99 1.06 7.14 -36.13
CA ASP A 99 1.29 8.26 -37.00
C ASP A 99 0.83 9.56 -36.34
N ALA A 100 1.60 10.59 -36.61
CA ALA A 100 1.46 11.85 -35.96
C ALA A 100 0.37 12.70 -36.65
N PRO A 101 -0.63 13.20 -35.90
CA PRO A 101 -1.77 13.92 -36.47
C PRO A 101 -1.37 15.27 -37.04
N ASP A 102 -2.28 15.83 -37.83
CA ASP A 102 -2.26 17.23 -38.23
C ASP A 102 -2.54 18.13 -37.03
N SER A 103 -1.85 19.28 -36.93
CA SER A 103 -1.90 20.13 -35.74
C SER A 103 -1.55 21.58 -36.05
N ASP A 104 -2.39 22.51 -35.60
CA ASP A 104 -2.12 23.95 -35.63
C ASP A 104 -1.09 24.32 -34.56
N VAL A 105 -1.20 23.68 -33.38
CA VAL A 105 -0.37 23.96 -32.21
C VAL A 105 0.20 22.69 -31.59
N ILE A 106 1.50 22.70 -31.28
CA ILE A 106 2.17 21.64 -30.51
C ILE A 106 2.66 22.22 -29.19
N ILE A 107 2.15 21.71 -28.08
CA ILE A 107 2.55 22.10 -26.73
C ILE A 107 3.40 20.99 -26.11
N LEU A 108 4.57 21.35 -25.60
CA LEU A 108 5.61 20.43 -25.19
C LEU A 108 5.88 20.54 -23.68
N ASP A 109 5.85 19.40 -22.99
CA ASP A 109 6.40 19.27 -21.64
C ASP A 109 7.93 19.30 -21.69
N GLY A 110 8.53 20.41 -21.27
CA GLY A 110 9.96 20.65 -21.32
C GLY A 110 10.77 19.69 -20.46
N ALA A 111 10.24 19.28 -19.30
CA ALA A 111 10.90 18.29 -18.45
C ALA A 111 10.95 16.92 -19.13
N VAL A 112 9.90 16.53 -19.85
CA VAL A 112 9.88 15.33 -20.69
C VAL A 112 10.87 15.43 -21.83
N LEU A 113 10.93 16.55 -22.54
CA LEU A 113 11.90 16.75 -23.63
C LEU A 113 13.33 16.56 -23.14
N VAL A 114 13.70 17.17 -22.01
CA VAL A 114 15.05 17.10 -21.43
C VAL A 114 15.44 15.69 -21.00
N ASN A 115 14.48 14.87 -20.57
CA ASN A 115 14.73 13.46 -20.26
C ASN A 115 14.85 12.58 -21.51
N MET A 116 14.07 12.88 -22.54
CA MET A 116 14.04 12.13 -23.80
C MET A 116 15.26 12.44 -24.69
N LEU A 117 15.63 13.72 -24.79
CA LEU A 117 16.71 14.21 -25.63
C LEU A 117 18.04 14.08 -24.90
N LYS A 118 18.63 12.89 -24.95
CA LYS A 118 19.88 12.60 -24.23
C LYS A 118 21.08 13.34 -24.84
N SER A 119 21.97 13.81 -23.98
CA SER A 119 23.16 14.59 -24.35
C SER A 119 24.39 13.76 -24.79
N VAL A 120 24.21 12.52 -25.26
CA VAL A 120 25.28 11.50 -25.37
C VAL A 120 26.46 11.93 -26.25
N ALA A 121 26.26 12.85 -27.22
CA ALA A 121 27.28 13.33 -28.13
C ALA A 121 27.77 14.77 -27.87
N CYS A 122 27.23 15.46 -26.85
CA CYS A 122 27.51 16.88 -26.62
C CYS A 122 28.54 17.06 -25.50
N LYS A 123 29.47 18.01 -25.67
CA LYS A 123 30.49 18.30 -24.64
C LYS A 123 29.99 19.37 -23.68
N THR A 124 29.35 20.42 -24.19
CA THR A 124 28.91 21.59 -23.41
C THR A 124 27.38 21.78 -23.43
N PHE A 125 26.86 22.65 -22.57
CA PHE A 125 25.44 23.01 -22.60
C PHE A 125 25.06 23.75 -23.90
N ASP A 126 25.95 24.57 -24.47
CA ASP A 126 25.74 25.20 -25.78
C ASP A 126 25.67 24.13 -26.89
N ASP A 127 26.58 23.13 -26.86
CA ASP A 127 26.54 22.01 -27.80
C ASP A 127 25.20 21.26 -27.71
N TYR A 128 24.71 21.03 -26.48
CA TYR A 128 23.43 20.36 -26.27
C TYR A 128 22.25 21.17 -26.82
N ALA A 129 22.20 22.48 -26.55
CA ALA A 129 21.17 23.34 -27.09
C ALA A 129 21.19 23.34 -28.62
N ALA A 130 22.34 23.65 -29.22
CA ALA A 130 22.46 23.84 -30.66
C ALA A 130 22.33 22.54 -31.48
N LYS A 131 22.84 21.40 -30.99
CA LYS A 131 22.91 20.15 -31.77
C LYS A 131 21.76 19.19 -31.52
N ILE A 132 21.05 19.33 -30.40
CA ILE A 132 20.03 18.36 -29.98
C ILE A 132 18.70 19.04 -29.69
N PHE A 133 18.68 20.03 -28.79
CA PHE A 133 17.42 20.61 -28.31
C PHE A 133 16.74 21.47 -29.38
N LEU A 134 17.42 22.49 -29.90
CA LEU A 134 16.85 23.41 -30.90
C LEU A 134 16.45 22.71 -32.21
N PRO A 135 17.28 21.80 -32.79
CA PRO A 135 16.86 21.05 -33.98
C PRO A 135 15.59 20.21 -33.77
N TYR A 136 15.35 19.73 -32.55
CA TYR A 136 14.10 19.04 -32.23
C TYR A 136 12.90 20.00 -32.25
N ILE A 137 13.06 21.23 -31.74
CA ILE A 137 12.02 22.28 -31.77
C ILE A 137 11.75 22.74 -33.21
N GLU A 138 12.80 22.95 -34.01
CA GLU A 138 12.68 23.29 -35.45
C GLU A 138 11.82 22.26 -36.18
N LYS A 139 12.10 20.97 -35.98
CA LYS A 139 11.31 19.87 -36.56
C LYS A 139 9.83 19.88 -36.11
N LYS A 140 9.50 20.48 -34.98
CA LYS A 140 8.09 20.66 -34.55
C LYS A 140 7.44 21.85 -35.25
N LEU A 141 8.19 22.92 -35.48
CA LEU A 141 7.71 24.09 -36.25
C LEU A 141 7.43 23.75 -37.72
N ASP A 142 8.11 22.75 -38.29
CA ASP A 142 7.78 22.22 -39.62
C ASP A 142 6.35 21.67 -39.71
N ARG A 143 5.73 21.35 -38.57
CA ARG A 143 4.48 20.59 -38.48
C ARG A 143 3.31 21.33 -37.84
N ALA A 144 3.58 22.50 -37.26
CA ALA A 144 2.58 23.29 -36.55
C ALA A 144 2.94 24.76 -36.68
N ASP A 145 1.93 25.64 -36.65
CA ASP A 145 2.14 27.08 -36.76
C ASP A 145 2.64 27.68 -35.46
N ARG A 146 2.32 27.03 -34.34
CA ARG A 146 2.77 27.43 -33.02
C ARG A 146 3.35 26.27 -32.23
N VAL A 147 4.50 26.49 -31.59
CA VAL A 147 5.13 25.53 -30.68
C VAL A 147 5.39 26.16 -29.32
N ASP A 148 4.83 25.54 -28.29
CA ASP A 148 4.87 26.03 -26.91
C ASP A 148 5.69 25.08 -26.02
N ILE A 149 6.60 25.60 -25.19
CA ILE A 149 7.43 24.79 -24.28
C ILE A 149 7.17 25.16 -22.82
N MET A 150 6.62 24.20 -22.06
CA MET A 150 6.22 24.38 -20.68
C MET A 150 7.28 23.80 -19.73
N TRP A 151 7.74 24.62 -18.79
CA TRP A 151 8.69 24.23 -17.76
C TRP A 151 8.05 24.23 -16.38
N ASP A 152 8.37 23.21 -15.56
CA ASP A 152 8.01 23.21 -14.14
C ASP A 152 8.71 24.34 -13.39
N GLN A 153 8.01 24.87 -12.39
CA GLN A 153 8.58 25.64 -11.30
C GLN A 153 8.84 24.74 -10.10
N TYR A 154 9.96 24.98 -9.41
CA TYR A 154 10.33 24.21 -8.21
C TYR A 154 10.31 25.13 -7.00
N LEU A 155 9.18 25.18 -6.29
CA LEU A 155 8.99 26.02 -5.11
C LEU A 155 9.42 25.29 -3.83
N GLU A 156 10.00 26.01 -2.86
CA GLU A 156 10.52 25.41 -1.62
C GLU A 156 9.42 24.83 -0.72
N ASN A 157 8.28 25.52 -0.61
CA ASN A 157 7.15 25.14 0.26
C ASN A 157 6.01 24.44 -0.50
N SER A 158 6.33 23.68 -1.55
CA SER A 158 5.35 22.94 -2.35
C SER A 158 4.90 21.62 -1.70
N LEU A 159 3.64 21.24 -1.90
CA LEU A 159 3.12 19.90 -1.58
C LEU A 159 3.89 18.77 -2.30
N LYS A 160 4.53 19.08 -3.43
CA LYS A 160 5.30 18.12 -4.23
C LYS A 160 6.75 17.96 -3.74
N SER A 161 7.18 18.75 -2.76
CA SER A 161 8.56 18.73 -2.25
C SER A 161 8.99 17.35 -1.71
N GLU A 162 8.14 16.65 -0.97
CA GLU A 162 8.42 15.31 -0.46
C GLU A 162 8.52 14.27 -1.60
N THR A 163 7.64 14.36 -2.60
CA THR A 163 7.69 13.51 -3.80
C THR A 163 9.00 13.73 -4.55
N ARG A 164 9.52 14.97 -4.60
CA ARG A 164 10.82 15.30 -5.18
C ARG A 164 11.98 14.74 -4.34
N LYS A 165 11.94 14.84 -3.01
CA LYS A 165 12.95 14.28 -2.10
C LYS A 165 13.14 12.77 -2.25
N ARG A 166 12.05 12.03 -2.52
CA ARG A 166 12.12 10.57 -2.78
C ARG A 166 12.95 10.21 -4.02
N ARG A 167 13.12 11.12 -4.98
CA ARG A 167 13.91 10.89 -6.20
C ARG A 167 15.42 10.85 -5.95
N GLY A 168 15.87 11.14 -4.72
CA GLY A 168 17.24 10.93 -4.23
C GLY A 168 18.16 12.14 -4.39
N LYS A 169 19.42 11.99 -3.96
CA LYS A 169 20.43 13.06 -4.00
C LYS A 169 21.08 13.14 -5.40
N GLY A 170 21.19 14.35 -5.95
CA GLY A 170 21.92 14.61 -7.19
C GLY A 170 23.20 15.43 -6.98
N ILE A 171 23.92 15.72 -8.08
CA ILE A 171 25.19 16.46 -8.05
C ILE A 171 24.96 17.89 -8.55
N ARG A 172 25.32 18.89 -7.73
CA ARG A 172 25.20 20.31 -8.11
C ARG A 172 26.16 20.61 -9.26
N ARG A 173 25.66 21.23 -10.33
CA ARG A 173 26.48 21.69 -11.45
C ARG A 173 26.04 23.08 -11.88
N LYS A 174 27.00 23.92 -12.25
CA LYS A 174 26.73 25.25 -12.79
C LYS A 174 26.33 25.11 -14.27
N VAL A 175 25.07 25.39 -14.59
CA VAL A 175 24.59 25.45 -15.97
C VAL A 175 25.01 26.79 -16.58
N ALA A 176 25.92 26.73 -17.55
CA ALA A 176 26.33 27.85 -18.39
C ALA A 176 26.84 27.29 -19.72
N GLY A 177 26.72 28.07 -20.79
CA GLY A 177 26.91 27.58 -22.16
C GLY A 177 28.21 26.81 -22.40
N ARG A 178 29.35 27.43 -22.08
CA ARG A 178 30.70 26.85 -22.22
C ARG A 178 31.04 25.75 -21.22
N ASN A 179 30.21 25.54 -20.19
CA ASN A 179 30.50 24.53 -19.19
C ASN A 179 30.22 23.13 -19.73
N ASN A 180 31.02 22.16 -19.30
CA ASN A 180 30.83 20.77 -19.66
C ASN A 180 29.53 20.20 -19.11
N LEU A 181 28.92 19.32 -19.90
CA LEU A 181 27.77 18.53 -19.46
C LEU A 181 28.14 17.58 -18.32
N PRO A 182 27.18 17.25 -17.44
CA PRO A 182 27.41 16.29 -16.39
C PRO A 182 27.59 14.89 -16.98
N GLY A 183 28.59 14.14 -16.51
CA GLY A 183 28.81 12.76 -16.93
C GLY A 183 27.65 11.80 -16.62
N ASN A 184 26.80 12.13 -15.64
CA ASN A 184 25.55 11.42 -15.35
C ASN A 184 24.36 12.39 -15.43
N TRP A 185 23.69 12.39 -16.58
CA TRP A 185 22.53 13.25 -16.86
C TRP A 185 21.37 13.03 -15.88
N GLN A 186 21.06 11.76 -15.59
CA GLN A 186 19.95 11.42 -14.67
C GLN A 186 20.21 11.92 -13.25
N GLN A 187 21.43 11.77 -12.74
CA GLN A 187 21.79 12.27 -11.42
C GLN A 187 21.81 13.81 -11.36
N PHE A 188 22.18 14.47 -12.47
CA PHE A 188 22.10 15.92 -12.58
C PHE A 188 20.65 16.42 -12.52
N LEU A 189 19.74 15.74 -13.23
CA LEU A 189 18.30 16.05 -13.25
C LEU A 189 17.59 15.69 -11.94
N ARG A 190 18.22 15.04 -10.96
CA ARG A 190 17.61 14.81 -9.63
C ARG A 190 17.60 16.04 -8.73
N LEU A 191 18.40 17.07 -9.04
CA LEU A 191 18.41 18.31 -8.25
C LEU A 191 17.52 19.37 -8.89
N ASP A 192 16.52 19.81 -8.15
CA ASP A 192 15.57 20.86 -8.57
C ASP A 192 16.30 22.14 -8.99
N ALA A 193 17.29 22.57 -8.22
CA ALA A 193 18.07 23.76 -8.53
C ALA A 193 18.91 23.62 -9.82
N ASN A 194 19.25 22.40 -10.26
CA ASN A 194 19.90 22.19 -11.55
C ASN A 194 18.87 22.28 -12.68
N LYS A 195 17.69 21.67 -12.49
CA LYS A 195 16.59 21.73 -13.45
C LYS A 195 16.16 23.16 -13.72
N GLN A 196 15.89 23.95 -12.67
CA GLN A 196 15.55 25.37 -12.82
C GLN A 196 16.56 26.11 -13.70
N LYS A 197 17.86 25.95 -13.43
CA LYS A 197 18.92 26.61 -14.22
C LYS A 197 19.01 26.08 -15.66
N LEU A 198 18.78 24.79 -15.88
CA LEU A 198 18.72 24.22 -17.22
C LEU A 198 17.50 24.72 -18.00
N PHE A 199 16.33 24.75 -17.38
CA PHE A 199 15.08 25.18 -18.00
C PHE A 199 15.17 26.66 -18.39
N THR A 200 15.66 27.52 -17.50
CA THR A 200 15.98 28.92 -17.83
C THR A 200 16.98 29.03 -18.99
N PHE A 201 18.01 28.19 -19.01
CA PHE A 201 19.01 28.20 -20.06
C PHE A 201 18.40 27.84 -21.42
N LEU A 202 17.59 26.78 -21.49
CA LEU A 202 16.97 26.30 -22.74
C LEU A 202 15.85 27.24 -23.22
N ALA A 203 15.02 27.76 -22.33
CA ALA A 203 14.00 28.77 -22.67
C ALA A 203 14.63 29.97 -23.37
N ARG A 204 15.74 30.50 -22.81
CA ARG A 204 16.47 31.63 -23.41
C ARG A 204 17.15 31.30 -24.74
N HIS A 205 17.60 30.07 -24.94
CA HIS A 205 18.17 29.66 -26.24
C HIS A 205 17.07 29.50 -27.30
N THR A 206 15.90 29.00 -26.91
CA THR A 206 14.73 28.89 -27.79
C THR A 206 14.31 30.26 -28.32
N MET A 207 14.29 31.28 -27.44
CA MET A 207 13.97 32.66 -27.84
C MET A 207 15.07 33.35 -28.67
N ARG A 208 16.25 32.73 -28.83
CA ARG A 208 17.34 33.25 -29.68
C ARG A 208 17.40 32.58 -31.05
N MET A 209 16.50 31.64 -31.33
CA MET A 209 16.39 31.05 -32.66
C MET A 209 16.13 32.15 -33.68
N GLN A 210 16.96 32.19 -34.73
CA GLN A 210 16.87 33.14 -35.83
C GLN A 210 16.22 32.47 -37.04
N ASN A 211 15.67 33.25 -37.97
CA ASN A 211 15.11 32.76 -39.24
C ASN A 211 13.97 31.74 -39.04
N LEU A 212 13.06 32.04 -38.11
CA LEU A 212 11.80 31.30 -38.01
C LEU A 212 11.05 31.40 -39.36
N PRO A 213 10.47 30.31 -39.87
CA PRO A 213 9.66 30.37 -41.08
C PRO A 213 8.50 31.36 -40.90
N ASP A 214 8.10 32.02 -41.99
CA ASP A 214 7.03 33.02 -41.94
C ASP A 214 5.73 32.43 -41.35
N GLY A 215 5.11 33.20 -40.45
CA GLY A 215 3.89 32.80 -39.75
C GLY A 215 4.08 31.85 -38.57
N LYS A 216 5.31 31.39 -38.29
CA LYS A 216 5.57 30.50 -37.15
C LYS A 216 5.77 31.25 -35.84
N GLN A 217 5.23 30.70 -34.75
CA GLN A 217 5.30 31.25 -33.40
C GLN A 217 5.94 30.25 -32.42
N LEU A 218 6.96 30.69 -31.69
CA LEU A 218 7.50 29.99 -30.52
C LEU A 218 7.04 30.68 -29.25
N VAL A 219 6.64 29.87 -28.26
CA VAL A 219 6.29 30.33 -26.91
C VAL A 219 7.00 29.46 -25.88
N THR A 220 7.54 30.05 -24.80
CA THR A 220 8.11 29.29 -23.69
C THR A 220 7.83 29.97 -22.37
N THR A 221 7.58 29.20 -21.32
CA THR A 221 7.52 29.76 -19.97
C THR A 221 8.92 30.06 -19.45
N LEU A 222 9.04 31.05 -18.56
CA LEU A 222 10.25 31.36 -17.81
C LEU A 222 9.88 31.85 -16.40
N GLY A 223 9.80 30.92 -15.45
CA GLY A 223 9.26 31.24 -14.12
C GLY A 223 7.80 31.64 -14.24
N ASP A 224 7.46 32.81 -13.70
CA ASP A 224 6.12 33.38 -13.81
C ASP A 224 5.88 34.07 -15.17
N ASP A 225 6.92 34.29 -15.98
CA ASP A 225 6.78 34.98 -17.26
C ASP A 225 6.54 34.02 -18.43
N VAL A 226 5.99 34.55 -19.53
CA VAL A 226 5.89 33.87 -20.83
C VAL A 226 6.64 34.67 -21.88
N LEU A 227 7.49 33.99 -22.66
CA LEU A 227 8.30 34.58 -23.72
C LEU A 227 7.82 34.09 -25.08
N CYS A 228 7.86 34.99 -26.07
CA CYS A 228 7.42 34.72 -27.44
C CYS A 228 8.51 35.09 -28.46
N ASN A 229 8.67 34.26 -29.49
CA ASN A 229 9.52 34.53 -30.65
C ASN A 229 8.81 34.10 -31.96
N PRO A 230 8.47 35.04 -32.88
CA PRO A 230 8.61 36.48 -32.73
C PRO A 230 7.80 37.05 -31.54
N PRO A 231 8.11 38.26 -31.04
CA PRO A 231 7.33 38.87 -29.97
C PRO A 231 5.85 39.05 -30.35
N ASP A 232 4.94 38.64 -29.47
CA ASP A 232 3.49 38.82 -29.61
C ASP A 232 2.91 39.24 -28.25
N ASP A 233 2.55 40.53 -28.15
CA ASP A 233 2.01 41.13 -26.92
C ASP A 233 0.64 40.54 -26.52
N THR A 234 -0.10 39.97 -27.47
CA THR A 234 -1.39 39.33 -27.17
C THR A 234 -1.22 38.00 -26.43
N ILE A 235 -0.17 37.25 -26.75
CA ILE A 235 0.17 35.99 -26.04
C ILE A 235 0.70 36.32 -24.65
N THR A 236 1.63 37.27 -24.56
CA THR A 236 2.23 37.60 -23.26
C THR A 236 1.21 38.21 -22.32
N ALA A 237 0.30 39.08 -22.79
CA ALA A 237 -0.75 39.66 -21.96
C ALA A 237 -1.79 38.64 -21.46
N SER A 238 -2.02 37.55 -22.21
CA SER A 238 -3.02 36.53 -21.85
C SER A 238 -2.47 35.41 -20.97
N LEU A 239 -1.16 35.16 -21.02
CA LEU A 239 -0.51 34.04 -20.35
C LEU A 239 0.46 34.45 -19.23
N SER A 240 0.83 35.73 -19.13
CA SER A 240 1.79 36.25 -18.17
C SER A 240 1.18 37.35 -17.29
N PRO A 241 1.44 37.36 -15.96
CA PRO A 241 2.18 36.37 -15.21
C PRO A 241 1.40 35.06 -15.02
N CYS A 242 2.10 33.94 -14.85
CA CYS A 242 1.54 32.61 -14.59
C CYS A 242 2.11 32.04 -13.29
N THR A 243 1.28 31.94 -12.25
CA THR A 243 1.70 31.42 -10.93
C THR A 243 1.56 29.91 -10.78
N GLN A 244 1.05 29.20 -11.80
CA GLN A 244 0.89 27.75 -11.76
C GLN A 244 2.25 27.04 -11.59
N GLU A 245 2.38 26.09 -10.67
CA GLU A 245 3.69 25.47 -10.40
C GLU A 245 4.14 24.46 -11.49
N GLU A 246 3.25 23.58 -11.93
CA GLU A 246 3.60 22.40 -12.71
C GLU A 246 3.39 22.62 -14.23
N ALA A 247 4.16 21.92 -15.06
CA ALA A 247 4.01 22.02 -16.51
C ALA A 247 2.65 21.50 -17.01
N ASP A 248 2.07 20.50 -16.34
CA ASP A 248 0.80 19.88 -16.74
C ASP A 248 -0.34 20.90 -16.83
N THR A 249 -0.61 21.68 -15.79
CA THR A 249 -1.66 22.70 -15.80
C THR A 249 -1.32 23.84 -16.76
N ARG A 250 -0.04 24.22 -16.87
CA ARG A 250 0.40 25.27 -17.82
C ARG A 250 0.13 24.86 -19.27
N MET A 251 0.28 23.57 -19.60
CA MET A 251 -0.07 23.08 -20.93
C MET A 251 -1.56 23.30 -21.24
N LEU A 252 -2.44 23.12 -20.25
CA LEU A 252 -3.87 23.35 -20.40
C LEU A 252 -4.22 24.85 -20.52
N LEU A 253 -3.52 25.73 -19.78
CA LEU A 253 -3.62 27.17 -19.95
C LEU A 253 -3.28 27.61 -21.39
N HIS A 254 -2.16 27.12 -21.93
CA HIS A 254 -1.74 27.40 -23.30
C HIS A 254 -2.67 26.77 -24.34
N THR A 255 -3.27 25.62 -24.03
CA THR A 255 -4.34 25.02 -24.85
C THR A 255 -5.53 25.96 -24.96
N ALA A 256 -6.00 26.52 -23.83
CA ALA A 256 -7.10 27.48 -23.82
C ALA A 256 -6.77 28.77 -24.61
N ASP A 257 -5.52 29.22 -24.57
CA ASP A 257 -5.06 30.35 -25.38
C ASP A 257 -5.05 30.06 -26.88
N ALA A 258 -4.57 28.89 -27.28
CA ALA A 258 -4.65 28.46 -28.67
C ALA A 258 -6.11 28.44 -29.18
N VAL A 259 -7.04 27.93 -28.37
CA VAL A 259 -8.49 27.92 -28.69
C VAL A 259 -9.05 29.33 -28.84
N ARG A 260 -8.67 30.27 -27.95
CA ARG A 260 -9.07 31.69 -28.07
C ARG A 260 -8.58 32.32 -29.37
N LYS A 261 -7.46 31.83 -29.91
CA LYS A 261 -6.91 32.20 -31.22
C LYS A 261 -7.45 31.35 -32.37
N SER A 262 -8.59 30.68 -32.18
CA SER A 262 -9.29 29.86 -33.17
C SER A 262 -8.52 28.62 -33.67
N CYS A 263 -7.49 28.17 -32.94
CA CYS A 263 -6.85 26.89 -33.23
C CYS A 263 -7.69 25.73 -32.67
N GLN A 264 -7.89 24.67 -33.46
CA GLN A 264 -8.77 23.55 -33.10
C GLN A 264 -8.06 22.20 -33.09
N LYS A 265 -6.86 22.12 -33.68
CA LYS A 265 -6.05 20.89 -33.73
C LYS A 265 -4.80 21.05 -32.87
N ILE A 266 -4.84 20.53 -31.66
CA ILE A 266 -3.78 20.71 -30.66
C ILE A 266 -3.14 19.37 -30.29
N VAL A 267 -1.82 19.34 -30.21
CA VAL A 267 -1.04 18.17 -29.76
C VAL A 267 -0.27 18.50 -28.49
N LEU A 268 -0.52 17.75 -27.42
CA LEU A 268 0.24 17.81 -26.17
C LEU A 268 1.29 16.70 -26.13
N ARG A 269 2.56 17.05 -25.92
CA ARG A 269 3.65 16.06 -25.79
C ARG A 269 4.06 15.89 -24.33
N THR A 270 3.83 14.71 -23.76
CA THR A 270 4.17 14.39 -22.37
C THR A 270 4.34 12.89 -22.13
N VAL A 271 4.74 12.52 -20.92
CA VAL A 271 4.67 11.14 -20.39
C VAL A 271 3.82 11.07 -19.13
N ASP A 272 3.28 12.20 -18.66
CA ASP A 272 2.47 12.24 -17.44
C ASP A 272 1.02 11.87 -17.74
N THR A 273 0.49 10.96 -16.92
CA THR A 273 -0.90 10.53 -17.00
C THR A 273 -1.86 11.64 -16.60
N ASP A 274 -1.40 12.54 -15.72
CA ASP A 274 -2.21 13.66 -15.22
C ASP A 274 -2.66 14.55 -16.41
N VAL A 275 -1.78 14.79 -17.41
CA VAL A 275 -2.12 15.52 -18.64
C VAL A 275 -3.16 14.79 -19.50
N VAL A 276 -3.14 13.47 -19.58
CA VAL A 276 -4.16 12.70 -20.34
C VAL A 276 -5.54 12.91 -19.74
N VAL A 277 -5.65 12.82 -18.41
CA VAL A 277 -6.89 13.04 -17.66
C VAL A 277 -7.40 14.48 -17.88
N LEU A 278 -6.52 15.46 -17.74
CA LEU A 278 -6.87 16.86 -17.95
C LEU A 278 -7.26 17.17 -19.41
N SER A 279 -6.65 16.49 -20.38
CA SER A 279 -6.99 16.64 -21.80
C SER A 279 -8.41 16.18 -22.10
N VAL A 280 -8.84 15.05 -21.53
CA VAL A 280 -10.20 14.53 -21.69
C VAL A 280 -11.23 15.50 -21.10
N ALA A 281 -10.94 16.08 -19.94
CA ALA A 281 -11.79 17.10 -19.32
C ALA A 281 -11.77 18.46 -20.05
N ALA A 282 -10.68 18.78 -20.75
CA ALA A 282 -10.54 20.05 -21.49
C ALA A 282 -11.43 20.10 -22.74
N ILE A 283 -11.71 18.96 -23.38
CA ILE A 283 -12.57 18.89 -24.58
C ILE A 283 -13.94 19.55 -24.37
N PRO A 284 -14.77 19.11 -23.39
CA PRO A 284 -16.07 19.74 -23.17
C PRO A 284 -15.98 21.15 -22.58
N ARG A 285 -14.91 21.49 -21.85
CA ARG A 285 -14.74 22.85 -21.26
C ARG A 285 -14.34 23.91 -22.29
N LEU A 286 -13.57 23.54 -23.30
CA LEU A 286 -13.05 24.45 -24.32
C LEU A 286 -13.79 24.32 -25.66
N HIS A 287 -14.71 23.36 -25.79
CA HIS A 287 -15.37 23.01 -27.05
C HIS A 287 -14.37 22.70 -28.17
N LEU A 288 -13.32 21.95 -27.83
CA LEU A 288 -12.24 21.57 -28.74
C LEU A 288 -12.67 20.44 -29.68
N GLU A 289 -12.37 20.59 -30.98
CA GLU A 289 -12.60 19.53 -31.96
C GLU A 289 -11.57 18.39 -31.83
N HIS A 290 -10.27 18.72 -31.85
CA HIS A 290 -9.21 17.72 -31.91
C HIS A 290 -8.07 18.03 -30.93
N LEU A 291 -8.09 17.34 -29.78
CA LEU A 291 -6.96 17.29 -28.86
C LEU A 291 -6.32 15.90 -28.87
N TRP A 292 -5.01 15.87 -29.10
CA TRP A 292 -4.18 14.67 -29.11
C TRP A 292 -3.11 14.74 -28.03
N VAL A 293 -2.86 13.62 -27.36
CA VAL A 293 -1.73 13.49 -26.42
C VAL A 293 -0.70 12.55 -27.02
N ALA A 294 0.42 13.10 -27.47
CA ALA A 294 1.61 12.35 -27.83
C ALA A 294 2.25 11.81 -26.55
N PHE A 295 1.89 10.58 -26.16
CA PHE A 295 2.16 9.99 -24.85
C PHE A 295 3.26 8.93 -24.90
N GLY A 296 4.06 8.81 -23.84
CA GLY A 296 5.07 7.75 -23.70
C GLY A 296 6.39 8.03 -24.43
N THR A 297 7.33 7.10 -24.43
CA THR A 297 8.63 7.23 -25.13
C THR A 297 9.07 5.89 -25.74
N GLY A 298 9.93 5.94 -26.77
CA GLY A 298 10.45 4.75 -27.42
C GLY A 298 9.34 3.86 -27.95
N GLN A 299 9.40 2.55 -27.65
CA GLN A 299 8.40 1.57 -28.09
C GLN A 299 7.00 1.75 -27.48
N TYR A 300 6.87 2.53 -26.41
CA TYR A 300 5.58 2.81 -25.75
C TYR A 300 4.98 4.15 -26.18
N PHE A 301 5.59 4.81 -27.18
CA PHE A 301 5.09 6.06 -27.71
C PHE A 301 3.82 5.85 -28.55
N LYS A 302 2.79 6.64 -28.29
CA LYS A 302 1.52 6.62 -29.04
C LYS A 302 0.81 7.97 -28.99
N TYR A 303 -0.05 8.24 -29.98
CA TYR A 303 -0.96 9.37 -29.98
C TYR A 303 -2.33 8.94 -29.44
N ILE A 304 -2.73 9.53 -28.32
CA ILE A 304 -4.01 9.28 -27.66
C ILE A 304 -5.00 10.38 -28.06
N PRO A 305 -6.12 10.08 -28.73
CA PRO A 305 -7.14 11.08 -29.06
C PRO A 305 -8.03 11.34 -27.84
N ALA A 306 -7.82 12.46 -27.14
CA ALA A 306 -8.62 12.81 -25.98
C ALA A 306 -10.09 13.05 -26.34
N HIS A 307 -10.35 13.63 -27.51
CA HIS A 307 -11.70 13.87 -28.05
C HIS A 307 -12.50 12.58 -28.29
N GLU A 308 -11.87 11.53 -28.81
CA GLU A 308 -12.54 10.22 -28.99
C GLU A 308 -12.81 9.54 -27.63
N ILE A 309 -11.90 9.68 -26.66
CA ILE A 309 -12.15 9.20 -25.28
C ILE A 309 -13.34 9.92 -24.68
N THR A 310 -13.39 11.25 -24.76
CA THR A 310 -14.52 12.06 -24.29
C THR A 310 -15.82 11.64 -24.95
N ALA A 311 -15.82 11.40 -26.27
CA ALA A 311 -17.00 10.92 -26.99
C ALA A 311 -17.46 9.52 -26.50
N SER A 312 -16.51 8.64 -26.15
CA SER A 312 -16.82 7.30 -25.64
C SER A 312 -17.37 7.29 -24.22
N ILE A 313 -16.90 8.16 -23.32
CA ILE A 313 -17.34 8.17 -21.91
C ILE A 313 -18.46 9.17 -21.63
N GLY A 314 -18.71 10.11 -22.54
CA GLY A 314 -19.68 11.19 -22.40
C GLY A 314 -19.12 12.43 -21.68
N PRO A 315 -19.69 13.62 -21.95
CA PRO A 315 -19.18 14.90 -21.44
C PRO A 315 -19.20 14.99 -19.91
N GLU A 316 -20.25 14.46 -19.26
CA GLU A 316 -20.39 14.49 -17.80
C GLU A 316 -19.27 13.72 -17.09
N ARG A 317 -18.98 12.49 -17.55
CA ARG A 317 -17.87 11.69 -17.01
C ARG A 317 -16.51 12.27 -17.36
N ALA A 318 -16.37 12.88 -18.54
CA ALA A 318 -15.14 13.57 -18.91
C ALA A 318 -14.84 14.74 -17.97
N LEU A 319 -15.85 15.53 -17.60
CA LEU A 319 -15.73 16.62 -16.62
C LEU A 319 -15.50 16.12 -15.19
N ALA A 320 -16.11 15.00 -14.80
CA ALA A 320 -15.90 14.36 -13.49
C ALA A 320 -14.54 13.66 -13.35
N LEU A 321 -13.87 13.35 -14.45
CA LEU A 321 -12.68 12.50 -14.47
C LEU A 321 -11.50 13.03 -13.63
N PRO A 322 -11.17 14.34 -13.61
CA PRO A 322 -10.10 14.86 -12.76
C PRO A 322 -10.35 14.59 -11.27
N MET A 323 -11.59 14.76 -10.80
CA MET A 323 -11.94 14.50 -9.40
C MET A 323 -11.86 13.02 -9.07
N PHE A 324 -12.44 12.15 -9.90
CA PHE A 324 -12.29 10.70 -9.75
C PHE A 324 -10.81 10.27 -9.71
N TYR A 325 -9.99 10.85 -10.59
CA TYR A 325 -8.58 10.51 -10.69
C TYR A 325 -7.78 10.93 -9.46
N ALA A 326 -8.02 12.15 -8.94
CA ALA A 326 -7.43 12.62 -7.70
C ALA A 326 -7.90 11.79 -6.50
N TYR A 327 -9.21 11.54 -6.39
CA TYR A 327 -9.82 10.81 -5.29
C TYR A 327 -9.31 9.36 -5.17
N THR A 328 -9.04 8.71 -6.29
CA THR A 328 -8.49 7.34 -6.33
C THR A 328 -6.95 7.30 -6.29
N GLY A 329 -6.32 8.46 -6.08
CA GLY A 329 -4.89 8.62 -5.86
C GLY A 329 -4.12 9.21 -7.02
N CYS A 330 -3.31 10.23 -6.73
CA CYS A 330 -2.38 10.88 -7.64
C CYS A 330 -1.07 11.22 -6.90
N ASP A 331 -0.31 12.23 -7.32
CA ASP A 331 0.95 12.58 -6.64
C ASP A 331 0.79 13.19 -5.25
N THR A 332 -0.32 13.88 -5.02
CA THR A 332 -0.63 14.66 -3.81
C THR A 332 -1.75 14.01 -2.99
N VAL A 333 -2.35 12.95 -3.49
CA VAL A 333 -3.48 12.25 -2.86
C VAL A 333 -3.19 10.76 -2.86
N SER A 334 -3.39 10.09 -1.74
CA SER A 334 -3.08 8.66 -1.60
C SER A 334 -3.95 7.81 -2.54
N SER A 335 -3.38 6.74 -3.08
CA SER A 335 -4.21 5.62 -3.55
C SER A 335 -4.77 4.84 -2.36
N PHE A 336 -6.00 4.37 -2.47
CA PHE A 336 -6.55 3.37 -1.55
C PHE A 336 -5.74 2.07 -1.64
N ALA A 337 -5.19 1.62 -0.51
CA ALA A 337 -4.38 0.42 -0.44
C ALA A 337 -5.20 -0.80 -0.87
N THR A 338 -4.60 -1.71 -1.62
CA THR A 338 -5.25 -2.90 -2.23
C THR A 338 -6.37 -2.61 -3.25
N ARG A 339 -6.80 -1.35 -3.42
CA ARG A 339 -7.87 -0.94 -4.33
C ARG A 339 -7.30 -0.20 -5.54
N GLY A 340 -6.94 -0.95 -6.58
CA GLY A 340 -6.35 -0.38 -7.81
C GLY A 340 -7.34 0.46 -8.63
N LYS A 341 -6.83 1.35 -9.50
CA LYS A 341 -7.65 2.24 -10.35
C LYS A 341 -8.63 1.49 -11.25
N LYS A 342 -8.27 0.28 -11.72
CA LYS A 342 -9.18 -0.58 -12.48
C LYS A 342 -10.43 -0.96 -11.67
N LEU A 343 -10.25 -1.33 -10.40
CA LEU A 343 -11.35 -1.66 -9.51
C LEU A 343 -12.22 -0.43 -9.25
N ALA A 344 -11.60 0.72 -8.98
CA ALA A 344 -12.32 1.98 -8.79
C ALA A 344 -13.12 2.40 -10.03
N TRP A 345 -12.57 2.21 -11.24
CA TRP A 345 -13.28 2.45 -12.49
C TRP A 345 -14.50 1.53 -12.64
N GLN A 346 -14.34 0.24 -12.31
CA GLN A 346 -15.46 -0.71 -12.27
C GLN A 346 -16.50 -0.33 -11.21
N THR A 347 -16.08 0.28 -10.08
CA THR A 347 -17.00 0.82 -9.07
C THR A 347 -17.81 1.95 -9.62
N TRP A 348 -17.15 2.91 -10.28
CA TRP A 348 -17.83 4.04 -10.88
C TRP A 348 -18.81 3.60 -11.98
N ASN A 349 -18.45 2.60 -12.79
CA ASN A 349 -19.37 2.05 -13.79
C ASN A 349 -20.64 1.42 -13.19
N ALA A 350 -20.56 0.86 -11.98
CA ALA A 350 -21.71 0.27 -11.30
C ALA A 350 -22.50 1.26 -10.43
N PHE A 351 -21.89 2.39 -10.08
CA PHE A 351 -22.48 3.43 -9.25
C PHE A 351 -22.26 4.78 -9.94
N ASP A 352 -23.05 5.04 -10.99
CA ASP A 352 -22.93 6.24 -11.81
C ASP A 352 -23.45 7.51 -11.11
N ASP A 353 -24.29 7.36 -10.08
CA ASP A 353 -24.88 8.48 -9.34
C ASP A 353 -23.81 9.42 -8.75
N VAL A 354 -22.61 8.91 -8.44
CA VAL A 354 -21.47 9.72 -7.96
C VAL A 354 -20.91 10.69 -9.02
N THR A 355 -21.23 10.50 -10.30
CA THR A 355 -20.71 11.32 -11.42
C THR A 355 -21.01 12.80 -11.20
N ALA A 356 -22.24 13.14 -10.79
CA ALA A 356 -22.64 14.51 -10.54
C ALA A 356 -21.79 15.14 -9.42
N THR A 357 -21.57 14.41 -8.33
CA THR A 357 -20.73 14.84 -7.20
C THR A 357 -19.28 15.05 -7.65
N PHE A 358 -18.69 14.10 -8.39
CA PHE A 358 -17.32 14.25 -8.89
C PHE A 358 -17.18 15.45 -9.82
N ARG A 359 -18.16 15.73 -10.69
CA ARG A 359 -18.15 16.91 -11.54
C ARG A 359 -18.17 18.19 -10.69
N ILE A 360 -19.14 18.32 -9.79
CA ILE A 360 -19.30 19.51 -8.92
C ILE A 360 -18.00 19.75 -8.14
N LEU A 361 -17.44 18.71 -7.52
CA LEU A 361 -16.20 18.84 -6.75
C LEU A 361 -14.94 19.09 -7.61
N GLY A 362 -14.93 18.66 -8.87
CA GLY A 362 -13.88 18.97 -9.85
C GLY A 362 -13.90 20.43 -10.35
N ASP A 363 -15.01 21.13 -10.12
CA ASP A 363 -15.19 22.55 -10.40
C ASP A 363 -15.26 23.40 -9.11
N ALA A 364 -15.38 22.76 -7.94
CA ALA A 364 -15.65 23.43 -6.68
C ALA A 364 -14.49 24.33 -6.23
N LEU A 365 -14.85 25.54 -5.80
CA LEU A 365 -13.98 26.50 -5.12
C LEU A 365 -14.31 26.64 -3.63
N GLY A 366 -15.21 25.80 -3.11
CA GLY A 366 -15.76 25.87 -1.75
C GLY A 366 -15.69 24.53 -1.02
N GLU A 367 -16.27 24.48 0.18
CA GLU A 367 -16.24 23.31 1.05
C GLU A 367 -16.97 22.09 0.46
N ILE A 368 -16.67 20.91 0.99
CA ILE A 368 -17.39 19.69 0.66
C ILE A 368 -18.61 19.65 1.58
N ASP A 369 -19.80 19.81 1.01
CA ASP A 369 -21.04 19.69 1.78
C ASP A 369 -21.34 18.23 2.19
N ASP A 370 -22.31 18.08 3.09
CA ASP A 370 -22.64 16.78 3.67
C ASP A 370 -23.19 15.79 2.62
N GLU A 371 -23.91 16.28 1.61
CA GLU A 371 -24.46 15.45 0.53
C GLU A 371 -23.34 14.92 -0.39
N ALA A 372 -22.41 15.78 -0.77
CA ALA A 372 -21.24 15.41 -1.54
C ALA A 372 -20.35 14.43 -0.75
N MET A 373 -20.14 14.65 0.56
CA MET A 373 -19.40 13.68 1.37
C MET A 373 -20.14 12.34 1.48
N ALA A 374 -21.46 12.33 1.66
CA ALA A 374 -22.24 11.09 1.71
C ALA A 374 -22.10 10.28 0.40
N MET A 375 -22.10 10.95 -0.75
CA MET A 375 -21.89 10.31 -2.05
C MET A 375 -20.46 9.75 -2.21
N LEU A 376 -19.44 10.47 -1.75
CA LEU A 376 -18.05 9.99 -1.73
C LEU A 376 -17.86 8.81 -0.77
N GLU A 377 -18.53 8.85 0.39
CA GLU A 377 -18.57 7.78 1.38
C GLU A 377 -19.19 6.52 0.78
N ARG A 378 -20.38 6.64 0.16
CA ARG A 378 -21.05 5.53 -0.54
C ARG A 378 -20.17 4.92 -1.62
N PHE A 379 -19.53 5.74 -2.45
CA PHE A 379 -18.60 5.25 -3.46
C PHE A 379 -17.44 4.46 -2.84
N THR A 380 -16.90 4.93 -1.71
CA THR A 380 -15.80 4.26 -1.02
C THR A 380 -16.26 2.96 -0.38
N VAL A 381 -17.45 2.88 0.21
CA VAL A 381 -18.04 1.63 0.67
C VAL A 381 -18.07 0.60 -0.46
N LEU A 382 -18.62 0.97 -1.61
CA LEU A 382 -18.74 0.08 -2.78
C LEU A 382 -17.38 -0.28 -3.43
N LEU A 383 -16.33 0.51 -3.16
CA LEU A 383 -14.96 0.20 -3.55
C LEU A 383 -14.37 -0.93 -2.70
N TYR A 384 -14.73 -1.01 -1.42
CA TYR A 384 -14.24 -2.00 -0.48
C TYR A 384 -15.10 -3.27 -0.45
N ASP A 385 -16.42 -3.11 -0.48
CA ASP A 385 -17.42 -4.17 -0.58
C ASP A 385 -18.53 -3.77 -1.56
N ARG A 386 -18.47 -4.32 -2.78
CA ARG A 386 -19.43 -4.01 -3.86
C ARG A 386 -20.86 -4.45 -3.55
N THR A 387 -21.02 -5.40 -2.63
CA THR A 387 -22.31 -5.98 -2.27
C THR A 387 -22.94 -5.33 -1.04
N SER A 388 -22.24 -4.36 -0.43
CA SER A 388 -22.70 -3.69 0.78
C SER A 388 -23.91 -2.79 0.49
N ASP A 389 -24.92 -2.93 1.34
CA ASP A 389 -26.08 -2.06 1.46
C ASP A 389 -25.84 -0.91 2.46
N MET A 390 -24.78 -0.95 3.27
CA MET A 390 -24.47 0.05 4.28
C MET A 390 -23.98 1.37 3.65
N ASP A 391 -24.45 2.50 4.18
CA ASP A 391 -24.01 3.83 3.72
C ASP A 391 -22.89 4.42 4.58
N ASN A 392 -22.71 3.89 5.79
CA ASN A 392 -21.73 4.35 6.76
C ASN A 392 -20.43 3.55 6.64
N ILE A 393 -19.33 4.24 6.33
CA ILE A 393 -18.04 3.58 6.14
C ILE A 393 -17.47 3.01 7.44
N ASP A 394 -17.83 3.55 8.61
CA ASP A 394 -17.36 3.04 9.90
C ASP A 394 -18.03 1.69 10.23
N GLU A 395 -19.30 1.51 9.87
CA GLU A 395 -20.01 0.21 9.97
C GLU A 395 -19.39 -0.83 9.02
N VAL A 396 -19.05 -0.41 7.79
CA VAL A 396 -18.37 -1.29 6.82
C VAL A 396 -16.96 -1.62 7.29
N HIS A 397 -16.25 -0.67 7.90
CA HIS A 397 -14.96 -0.91 8.54
C HIS A 397 -15.11 -2.02 9.59
N GLN A 398 -16.06 -1.88 10.52
CA GLN A 398 -16.35 -2.86 11.56
C GLN A 398 -16.72 -4.24 11.00
N HIS A 399 -17.59 -4.27 9.99
CA HIS A 399 -18.04 -5.49 9.35
C HIS A 399 -16.89 -6.24 8.65
N LEU A 400 -16.07 -5.52 7.87
CA LEU A 400 -14.91 -6.11 7.20
C LEU A 400 -13.80 -6.48 8.19
N PHE A 401 -13.68 -5.73 9.28
CA PHE A 401 -12.79 -6.04 10.38
C PHE A 401 -13.10 -7.42 10.98
N ALA A 402 -14.38 -7.74 11.16
CA ALA A 402 -14.82 -9.04 11.66
C ALA A 402 -14.58 -10.21 10.69
N ARG A 403 -14.47 -9.95 9.38
CA ARG A 403 -14.47 -10.98 8.31
C ARG A 403 -13.09 -11.49 7.87
N ARG A 404 -12.03 -11.29 8.66
CA ARG A 404 -10.62 -11.66 8.39
C ARG A 404 -10.07 -10.98 7.11
N GLY A 405 -9.39 -9.85 7.30
CA GLY A 405 -8.62 -9.14 6.26
C GLY A 405 -7.33 -8.56 6.82
N THR A 406 -6.37 -8.19 5.97
CA THR A 406 -5.22 -7.39 6.42
C THR A 406 -5.66 -5.96 6.72
N MET A 407 -4.92 -5.22 7.54
CA MET A 407 -5.27 -3.82 7.88
C MET A 407 -5.39 -2.93 6.64
N GLU A 408 -4.57 -3.17 5.62
CA GLU A 408 -4.60 -2.43 4.35
C GLU A 408 -5.85 -2.72 3.50
N SER A 409 -6.55 -3.82 3.78
CA SER A 409 -7.77 -4.22 3.07
C SER A 409 -9.04 -3.60 3.63
N LEU A 410 -8.96 -3.00 4.83
CA LEU A 410 -10.07 -2.29 5.47
C LEU A 410 -10.24 -0.89 4.86
N PRO A 411 -11.47 -0.36 4.79
CA PRO A 411 -11.68 1.03 4.43
C PRO A 411 -11.08 1.98 5.49
N PRO A 412 -10.73 3.22 5.12
CA PRO A 412 -10.46 4.25 6.13
C PRO A 412 -11.73 4.51 6.97
N THR A 413 -11.56 5.00 8.20
CA THR A 413 -12.71 5.53 8.96
C THR A 413 -13.24 6.82 8.33
N LYS A 414 -14.46 7.22 8.66
CA LYS A 414 -15.09 8.44 8.16
C LYS A 414 -14.23 9.68 8.42
N ALA A 415 -13.67 9.78 9.61
CA ALA A 415 -12.77 10.88 9.99
C ALA A 415 -11.51 10.95 9.10
N ALA A 416 -10.96 9.80 8.69
CA ALA A 416 -9.84 9.74 7.77
C ALA A 416 -10.25 10.00 6.31
N LEU A 417 -11.43 9.49 5.91
CA LEU A 417 -11.99 9.67 4.57
C LEU A 417 -12.26 11.15 4.27
N VAL A 418 -12.79 11.91 5.23
CA VAL A 418 -13.03 13.36 5.07
C VAL A 418 -11.72 14.09 4.74
N GLN A 419 -10.61 13.78 5.44
CA GLN A 419 -9.32 14.41 5.15
C GLN A 419 -8.76 13.99 3.79
N HIS A 420 -9.02 12.75 3.38
CA HIS A 420 -8.68 12.26 2.05
C HIS A 420 -9.48 12.98 0.95
N ALA A 421 -10.79 13.13 1.13
CA ALA A 421 -11.66 13.86 0.21
C ALA A 421 -11.22 15.33 0.08
N LYS A 422 -10.89 15.99 1.19
CA LYS A 422 -10.34 17.36 1.17
C LYS A 422 -9.08 17.46 0.30
N ARG A 423 -8.12 16.56 0.45
CA ARG A 423 -6.91 16.57 -0.41
C ARG A 423 -7.26 16.34 -1.88
N ALA A 424 -8.22 15.46 -2.17
CA ALA A 424 -8.69 15.20 -3.53
C ALA A 424 -9.32 16.44 -4.17
N VAL A 425 -10.20 17.14 -3.45
CA VAL A 425 -10.84 18.39 -3.92
C VAL A 425 -9.82 19.52 -4.07
N TYR A 426 -8.83 19.63 -3.19
CA TYR A 426 -7.73 20.57 -3.36
C TYR A 426 -6.98 20.36 -4.69
N GLN A 427 -6.68 19.11 -5.02
CA GLN A 427 -6.01 18.80 -6.28
C GLN A 427 -6.93 18.99 -7.49
N ALA A 428 -8.16 18.47 -7.44
CA ALA A 428 -9.05 18.44 -8.59
C ALA A 428 -9.79 19.76 -8.81
N GLY A 429 -10.39 20.35 -7.79
CA GLY A 429 -11.13 21.61 -7.87
C GLY A 429 -10.21 22.82 -7.89
N HIS A 430 -9.36 22.97 -6.86
CA HIS A 430 -8.57 24.19 -6.72
C HIS A 430 -7.38 24.30 -7.70
N ILE A 431 -6.64 23.21 -7.93
CA ILE A 431 -5.48 23.22 -8.83
C ILE A 431 -5.91 22.94 -10.27
N TRP A 432 -6.49 21.77 -10.54
CA TRP A 432 -6.84 21.34 -11.89
C TRP A 432 -8.09 22.04 -12.45
N GLY A 433 -9.09 22.30 -11.60
CA GLY A 433 -10.31 23.00 -11.98
C GLY A 433 -10.03 24.42 -12.46
N GLN A 434 -8.96 25.05 -11.96
CA GLN A 434 -8.48 26.37 -12.38
C GLN A 434 -7.32 26.35 -13.38
N ALA A 435 -7.04 25.22 -14.06
CA ALA A 435 -5.90 25.10 -14.97
C ALA A 435 -5.91 26.11 -16.15
N PHE A 436 -7.06 26.69 -16.50
CA PHE A 436 -7.18 27.73 -17.53
C PHE A 436 -7.00 29.16 -17.02
N ASN A 437 -6.81 29.35 -15.71
CA ASN A 437 -6.51 30.64 -15.09
C ASN A 437 -4.99 30.76 -14.90
N ALA A 438 -4.37 31.80 -15.44
CA ALA A 438 -2.92 32.01 -15.32
C ALA A 438 -2.47 32.20 -13.85
N THR A 439 -3.31 32.85 -13.04
CA THR A 439 -3.02 33.16 -11.63
C THR A 439 -4.14 32.64 -10.72
N PRO A 440 -4.25 31.31 -10.53
CA PRO A 440 -5.31 30.74 -9.69
C PRO A 440 -5.11 31.16 -8.23
N ALA A 441 -6.21 31.57 -7.58
CA ALA A 441 -6.22 31.80 -6.14
C ALA A 441 -6.39 30.44 -5.45
N LEU A 442 -5.35 29.98 -4.76
CA LEU A 442 -5.34 28.70 -4.05
C LEU A 442 -5.55 28.92 -2.55
N PRO A 443 -6.46 28.17 -1.90
CA PRO A 443 -6.58 28.20 -0.45
C PRO A 443 -5.35 27.57 0.23
N SER A 444 -5.24 27.76 1.55
CA SER A 444 -4.17 27.14 2.33
C SER A 444 -4.31 25.61 2.31
N PRO A 445 -3.26 24.84 1.98
CA PRO A 445 -3.33 23.38 2.10
C PRO A 445 -3.75 22.88 3.50
N GLY A 446 -3.48 23.67 4.55
CA GLY A 446 -3.85 23.35 5.93
C GLY A 446 -5.35 23.11 6.14
N ASP A 447 -6.20 23.87 5.44
CA ASP A 447 -7.66 23.73 5.50
C ASP A 447 -8.16 22.49 4.73
N TRP A 448 -7.27 21.94 3.91
CA TRP A 448 -7.53 20.91 2.90
C TRP A 448 -6.80 19.59 3.16
N GLY A 449 -6.71 19.21 4.44
CA GLY A 449 -6.22 17.89 4.85
C GLY A 449 -4.70 17.76 4.86
N TRP A 450 -4.00 18.88 5.07
CA TRP A 450 -2.55 18.93 5.31
C TRP A 450 -2.21 19.59 6.65
N ILE A 451 -1.01 19.33 7.16
CA ILE A 451 -0.46 19.89 8.40
C ILE A 451 0.70 20.83 8.03
N ASP A 452 0.68 22.01 8.64
CA ASP A 452 1.56 23.16 8.37
C ASP A 452 3.08 22.88 8.61
N PRO A 453 4.01 23.64 7.96
CA PRO A 453 5.45 23.39 7.86
C PRO A 453 6.25 23.20 9.17
N PRO A 454 7.52 22.71 9.11
CA PRO A 454 8.52 22.99 8.07
C PRO A 454 8.39 22.20 6.75
N GLU A 455 7.58 21.13 6.71
CA GLU A 455 7.23 20.41 5.48
C GLU A 455 5.77 19.96 5.56
N TRP A 456 4.98 20.18 4.50
CA TRP A 456 3.60 19.74 4.43
C TRP A 456 3.49 18.22 4.60
N LYS A 457 2.64 17.80 5.54
CA LYS A 457 2.32 16.38 5.78
C LYS A 457 0.83 16.13 5.70
N PRO A 458 0.37 14.97 5.23
CA PRO A 458 -1.06 14.67 5.23
C PRO A 458 -1.61 14.69 6.66
N LEU A 459 -2.72 15.40 6.86
CA LEU A 459 -3.56 15.22 8.03
C LEU A 459 -4.36 13.94 7.81
N TRP A 460 -3.98 12.86 8.49
CA TRP A 460 -4.56 11.55 8.21
C TRP A 460 -5.97 11.37 8.74
N THR A 461 -6.23 11.86 9.95
CA THR A 461 -7.54 11.80 10.63
C THR A 461 -7.57 12.90 11.69
N THR A 462 -8.76 13.36 12.05
CA THR A 462 -8.99 14.32 13.14
C THR A 462 -9.25 13.64 14.48
N LEU A 463 -9.52 12.34 14.48
CA LEU A 463 -9.73 11.56 15.69
C LEU A 463 -8.42 10.93 16.20
N PRO A 464 -8.25 10.79 17.52
CA PRO A 464 -7.13 10.04 18.08
C PRO A 464 -7.17 8.56 17.66
N GLU A 465 -6.03 7.89 17.69
CA GLU A 465 -5.97 6.43 17.49
C GLU A 465 -6.86 5.70 18.51
N ALA A 466 -7.46 4.58 18.10
CA ALA A 466 -8.35 3.80 18.94
C ALA A 466 -7.70 3.45 20.31
N SER A 467 -6.40 3.13 20.29
CA SER A 467 -5.62 2.77 21.48
C SER A 467 -5.44 3.90 22.52
N VAL A 468 -5.59 5.16 22.09
CA VAL A 468 -5.46 6.36 22.91
C VAL A 468 -6.83 6.80 23.44
N PHE A 469 -7.87 6.62 22.62
CA PHE A 469 -9.20 7.08 22.92
C PHE A 469 -9.96 6.15 23.87
N SER A 470 -10.07 4.86 23.53
CA SER A 470 -10.91 3.94 24.29
C SER A 470 -10.29 3.67 25.65
N ARG A 471 -10.99 4.11 26.70
CA ARG A 471 -10.60 3.90 28.09
C ARG A 471 -10.69 2.42 28.44
N GLU A 472 -11.57 1.69 27.78
CA GLU A 472 -11.82 0.26 27.91
C GLU A 472 -10.60 -0.55 27.45
N LEU A 473 -9.77 -0.01 26.54
CA LEU A 473 -8.48 -0.56 26.13
C LEU A 473 -7.33 -0.26 27.12
N LEU A 474 -7.59 0.42 28.24
CA LEU A 474 -6.56 0.67 29.25
C LEU A 474 -6.16 -0.61 29.98
N CYS A 475 -4.87 -0.93 29.92
CA CYS A 475 -4.27 -2.11 30.53
C CYS A 475 -3.32 -1.73 31.67
N CYS A 476 -3.62 -2.11 32.92
CA CYS A 476 -2.73 -1.90 34.07
C CYS A 476 -1.72 -3.04 34.24
N GLY A 477 -0.53 -2.77 34.79
CA GLY A 477 0.43 -3.84 35.16
C GLY A 477 0.13 -4.49 36.52
N CYS A 478 -1.06 -4.28 37.10
CA CYS A 478 -1.36 -4.75 38.45
C CYS A 478 -1.58 -6.27 38.45
N LYS A 479 -0.95 -6.95 39.41
CA LYS A 479 -1.00 -8.42 39.54
C LYS A 479 -2.15 -8.92 40.43
N ILE A 480 -2.70 -8.05 41.28
CA ILE A 480 -3.74 -8.36 42.27
C ILE A 480 -4.68 -7.17 42.38
N GLY A 481 -5.68 -7.08 41.47
CA GLY A 481 -6.63 -5.98 41.40
C GLY A 481 -5.99 -4.62 41.07
N CYS A 482 -6.68 -3.76 40.34
CA CYS A 482 -6.20 -2.40 40.12
C CYS A 482 -6.71 -1.53 41.30
N ARG A 483 -5.80 -0.98 42.13
CA ARG A 483 -6.12 -0.08 43.27
C ARG A 483 -5.31 1.21 43.23
N GLY A 484 -5.73 2.24 43.98
CA GLY A 484 -4.96 3.47 44.22
C GLY A 484 -4.63 4.25 42.96
N ARG A 485 -3.34 4.56 42.72
CA ARG A 485 -2.85 5.35 41.57
C ARG A 485 -2.93 4.64 40.21
N CYS A 486 -3.40 3.40 40.17
CA CYS A 486 -3.53 2.64 38.95
C CYS A 486 -4.44 3.32 37.92
N LYS A 487 -4.02 3.39 36.65
CA LYS A 487 -4.79 3.99 35.56
C LYS A 487 -6.16 3.35 35.34
N CYS A 488 -6.29 2.03 35.51
CA CYS A 488 -7.60 1.35 35.41
C CYS A 488 -8.50 1.67 36.61
N ASN A 489 -7.92 1.82 37.82
CA ASN A 489 -8.69 2.24 39.00
C ASN A 489 -9.16 3.70 38.87
N LYS A 490 -8.29 4.59 38.37
CA LYS A 490 -8.66 5.99 38.06
C LYS A 490 -9.74 6.09 36.99
N ALA A 491 -9.74 5.17 36.03
CA ALA A 491 -10.74 5.08 34.98
C ALA A 491 -11.99 4.27 35.39
N ALA A 492 -12.12 3.87 36.67
CA ALA A 492 -13.22 3.08 37.21
C ALA A 492 -13.52 1.75 36.46
N LEU A 493 -12.50 1.17 35.82
CA LEU A 493 -12.64 -0.08 35.06
C LEU A 493 -12.66 -1.29 36.01
N ARG A 494 -13.57 -2.25 35.77
CA ARG A 494 -13.62 -3.53 36.50
C ARG A 494 -12.27 -4.25 36.35
N SER A 495 -11.52 -4.33 37.45
CA SER A 495 -10.11 -4.77 37.44
C SER A 495 -9.93 -6.27 37.64
N ASP A 496 -11.00 -6.94 38.02
CA ASP A 496 -10.91 -8.19 38.79
C ASP A 496 -10.65 -9.40 37.88
N LEU A 497 -10.90 -9.21 36.57
CA LEU A 497 -10.63 -10.18 35.50
C LEU A 497 -9.25 -9.97 34.84
N TYR A 498 -8.56 -8.86 35.14
CA TYR A 498 -7.24 -8.53 34.58
C TYR A 498 -6.12 -9.24 35.36
N THR A 499 -6.18 -10.57 35.48
CA THR A 499 -5.02 -11.35 35.93
C THR A 499 -4.64 -12.34 34.84
N LYS A 500 -3.34 -12.47 34.55
CA LYS A 500 -2.79 -13.45 33.58
C LYS A 500 -3.34 -14.87 33.74
N LYS A 501 -3.77 -15.23 34.95
CA LYS A 501 -4.35 -16.54 35.29
C LYS A 501 -5.81 -16.65 34.84
N ALA A 502 -6.61 -15.60 35.00
CA ALA A 502 -8.00 -15.57 34.58
C ALA A 502 -8.13 -15.55 33.04
N LEU A 503 -7.33 -14.72 32.36
CA LEU A 503 -7.28 -14.65 30.89
C LEU A 503 -6.88 -15.99 30.24
N LYS A 504 -5.82 -16.62 30.76
CA LYS A 504 -5.42 -17.98 30.33
C LYS A 504 -6.59 -18.95 30.45
N ARG A 505 -7.27 -18.92 31.60
CA ARG A 505 -8.37 -19.84 31.87
C ARG A 505 -9.57 -19.56 30.96
N ALA A 506 -9.92 -18.31 30.71
CA ALA A 506 -11.00 -17.92 29.80
C ALA A 506 -10.70 -18.35 28.35
N ALA A 507 -9.48 -18.16 27.86
CA ALA A 507 -9.07 -18.64 26.54
C ALA A 507 -9.16 -20.17 26.42
N TYR A 508 -8.70 -20.92 27.45
CA TYR A 508 -8.86 -22.37 27.48
C TYR A 508 -10.33 -22.81 27.56
N VAL A 509 -11.21 -22.02 28.18
CA VAL A 509 -12.66 -22.28 28.21
C VAL A 509 -13.26 -22.09 26.82
N ALA A 510 -12.97 -20.97 26.15
CA ALA A 510 -13.46 -20.70 24.79
C ALA A 510 -13.05 -21.81 23.81
N VAL A 511 -11.76 -22.19 23.81
CA VAL A 511 -11.25 -23.31 23.00
C VAL A 511 -11.95 -24.62 23.34
N ARG A 512 -12.18 -24.89 24.63
CA ARG A 512 -12.89 -26.10 25.07
C ARG A 512 -14.32 -26.12 24.55
N ASN A 513 -15.02 -24.99 24.57
CA ASN A 513 -16.39 -24.90 24.06
C ASN A 513 -16.41 -25.11 22.54
N ILE A 514 -15.56 -24.42 21.78
CA ILE A 514 -15.41 -24.63 20.33
C ILE A 514 -15.13 -26.11 20.01
N LEU A 515 -14.24 -26.77 20.76
CA LEU A 515 -13.95 -28.19 20.57
C LEU A 515 -15.15 -29.09 20.89
N VAL A 516 -15.95 -28.77 21.89
CA VAL A 516 -17.13 -29.57 22.27
C VAL A 516 -18.28 -29.34 21.29
N ASP A 517 -18.45 -28.11 20.80
CA ASP A 517 -19.50 -27.72 19.87
C ASP A 517 -19.29 -28.37 18.50
N ASN A 518 -18.03 -28.46 18.03
CA ASN A 518 -17.70 -29.08 16.75
C ASN A 518 -17.46 -30.60 16.85
N PHE A 519 -17.09 -31.12 18.02
CA PHE A 519 -16.88 -32.55 18.25
C PHE A 519 -17.63 -33.00 19.51
N PRO A 520 -18.93 -33.35 19.41
CA PRO A 520 -19.74 -33.75 20.55
C PRO A 520 -19.16 -34.93 21.35
N GLU A 521 -18.40 -35.82 20.72
CA GLU A 521 -17.67 -36.92 21.36
C GLU A 521 -16.59 -36.46 22.35
N LEU A 522 -16.17 -35.20 22.26
CA LEU A 522 -15.23 -34.56 23.16
C LEU A 522 -15.90 -33.86 24.36
N ALA A 523 -17.21 -34.07 24.59
CA ALA A 523 -17.95 -33.47 25.72
C ALA A 523 -17.28 -33.67 27.10
N THR A 524 -16.48 -34.73 27.27
CA THR A 524 -15.73 -35.05 28.50
C THR A 524 -14.42 -34.24 28.66
N ILE A 525 -14.02 -33.46 27.66
CA ILE A 525 -12.84 -32.59 27.73
C ILE A 525 -13.10 -31.41 28.67
N THR A 526 -12.15 -31.17 29.58
CA THR A 526 -12.17 -30.07 30.54
C THR A 526 -11.25 -28.96 30.07
N THR A 527 -11.43 -27.76 30.61
CA THR A 527 -10.51 -26.63 30.41
C THR A 527 -9.05 -26.99 30.77
N ASP A 528 -8.85 -27.85 31.78
CA ASP A 528 -7.52 -28.32 32.16
C ASP A 528 -6.90 -29.26 31.13
N HIS A 529 -7.70 -30.10 30.46
CA HIS A 529 -7.23 -30.93 29.35
C HIS A 529 -6.70 -30.06 28.20
N VAL A 530 -7.40 -28.98 27.86
CA VAL A 530 -6.96 -27.98 26.85
C VAL A 530 -5.67 -27.30 27.27
N ARG A 531 -5.59 -26.83 28.53
CA ARG A 531 -4.37 -26.22 29.10
C ARG A 531 -3.17 -27.17 29.05
N ILE A 532 -3.34 -28.43 29.42
CA ILE A 532 -2.27 -29.44 29.41
C ILE A 532 -1.79 -29.68 27.98
N LYS A 533 -2.73 -29.82 27.02
CA LYS A 533 -2.39 -30.02 25.61
C LYS A 533 -1.59 -28.84 25.05
N TYR A 534 -2.01 -27.61 25.34
CA TYR A 534 -1.27 -26.41 24.96
C TYR A 534 0.16 -26.39 25.49
N ASN A 535 0.32 -26.62 26.79
CA ASN A 535 1.65 -26.62 27.42
C ASN A 535 2.55 -27.71 26.83
N ASN A 536 1.98 -28.85 26.44
CA ASN A 536 2.73 -29.93 25.79
C ASN A 536 3.18 -29.54 24.39
N LEU A 537 2.30 -28.94 23.58
CA LEU A 537 2.62 -28.44 22.24
C LEU A 537 3.71 -27.37 22.31
N ARG A 538 3.56 -26.40 23.21
CA ARG A 538 4.57 -25.37 23.49
C ARG A 538 5.91 -25.98 23.90
N THR A 539 5.91 -26.90 24.84
CA THR A 539 7.13 -27.59 25.31
C THR A 539 7.84 -28.31 24.16
N TYR A 540 7.07 -28.97 23.29
CA TYR A 540 7.62 -29.68 22.14
C TYR A 540 8.19 -28.72 21.09
N PHE A 541 7.46 -27.66 20.78
CA PHE A 541 7.92 -26.59 19.89
C PHE A 541 9.22 -25.96 20.38
N LEU A 542 9.32 -25.60 21.66
CA LEU A 542 10.55 -25.02 22.24
C LEU A 542 11.74 -26.00 22.19
N LYS A 543 11.50 -27.32 22.33
CA LYS A 543 12.53 -28.33 22.17
C LYS A 543 13.03 -28.43 20.73
N GLU A 544 12.14 -28.41 19.74
CA GLU A 544 12.54 -28.42 18.32
C GLU A 544 13.21 -27.10 17.91
N LEU A 545 12.74 -25.95 18.40
CA LEU A 545 13.42 -24.65 18.24
C LEU A 545 14.86 -24.72 18.73
N LYS A 546 15.07 -25.26 19.94
CA LYS A 546 16.41 -25.38 20.50
C LYS A 546 17.33 -26.24 19.61
N LYS A 547 16.81 -27.32 19.02
CA LYS A 547 17.56 -28.17 18.08
C LYS A 547 17.94 -27.44 16.79
N THR A 548 17.08 -26.55 16.28
CA THR A 548 17.41 -25.72 15.10
C THR A 548 18.51 -24.70 15.40
N VAL A 549 18.48 -24.10 16.59
CA VAL A 549 19.43 -23.06 17.01
C VAL A 549 20.80 -23.67 17.36
N ASP A 550 20.80 -24.83 17.99
CA ASP A 550 22.01 -25.53 18.43
C ASP A 550 22.65 -26.40 17.31
N ALA A 551 22.12 -26.37 16.09
CA ALA A 551 22.67 -27.12 14.96
C ALA A 551 24.04 -26.53 14.53
N PRO A 552 25.13 -27.32 14.50
CA PRO A 552 26.46 -26.83 14.12
C PRO A 552 26.48 -26.41 12.66
N SER A 553 27.00 -25.21 12.39
CA SER A 553 27.05 -24.53 11.09
C SER A 553 27.95 -25.18 10.02
N GLY A 554 28.30 -26.46 10.17
CA GLY A 554 29.31 -27.13 9.33
C GLY A 554 29.03 -28.59 8.94
N SER A 555 27.94 -29.24 9.37
CA SER A 555 27.60 -30.57 8.87
C SER A 555 26.63 -30.50 7.69
N ALA A 556 27.05 -31.01 6.54
CA ALA A 556 26.37 -30.97 5.24
C ALA A 556 25.01 -31.73 5.14
N GLY A 557 24.37 -32.02 6.27
CA GLY A 557 22.96 -32.43 6.33
C GLY A 557 22.21 -31.35 7.10
N GLY A 558 21.57 -30.42 6.39
CA GLY A 558 20.71 -29.41 7.02
C GLY A 558 19.67 -30.11 7.89
N TYR A 559 19.57 -29.72 9.17
CA TYR A 559 18.49 -30.19 10.02
C TYR A 559 17.18 -29.61 9.46
N VAL A 560 16.45 -30.44 8.71
CA VAL A 560 15.09 -30.13 8.26
C VAL A 560 14.18 -30.33 9.46
N THR A 561 13.58 -29.24 9.95
CA THR A 561 12.56 -29.32 11.01
C THR A 561 11.43 -30.23 10.53
N ARG A 562 10.91 -31.10 11.41
CA ARG A 562 9.69 -31.89 11.11
C ARG A 562 8.42 -31.04 11.05
N TRP A 563 8.57 -29.74 10.88
CA TRP A 563 7.55 -28.70 10.90
C TRP A 563 8.05 -27.60 9.96
N GLU A 564 7.65 -27.67 8.69
CA GLU A 564 7.90 -26.61 7.71
C GLU A 564 7.21 -25.28 8.14
N LEU A 565 6.15 -25.37 8.95
CA LEU A 565 5.42 -24.25 9.57
C LEU A 565 6.15 -23.52 10.72
N PHE A 566 7.47 -23.59 10.84
CA PHE A 566 8.15 -22.99 11.98
C PHE A 566 7.80 -21.50 12.18
N GLY A 567 7.44 -20.79 11.11
CA GLY A 567 6.90 -19.44 11.15
C GLY A 567 5.51 -19.30 11.78
N VAL A 568 4.60 -20.24 11.51
CA VAL A 568 3.17 -20.15 11.90
C VAL A 568 2.95 -20.52 13.37
N MET A 569 3.84 -21.33 13.95
CA MET A 569 3.84 -21.68 15.39
C MET A 569 4.69 -20.77 16.27
N SER A 570 5.18 -19.66 15.73
CA SER A 570 6.05 -18.71 16.45
C SER A 570 5.40 -18.11 17.70
N PHE A 571 4.07 -18.10 17.80
CA PHE A 571 3.30 -17.69 18.99
C PHE A 571 3.53 -18.59 20.22
N LEU A 572 4.03 -19.82 20.02
CA LEU A 572 4.41 -20.71 21.13
C LEU A 572 5.80 -20.37 21.72
N LYS A 573 6.55 -19.42 21.12
CA LYS A 573 7.88 -19.02 21.57
C LYS A 573 7.81 -18.10 22.79
N ASP A 574 8.56 -18.41 23.83
CA ASP A 574 8.76 -17.45 24.93
C ASP A 574 9.67 -16.30 24.47
N THR A 575 9.21 -15.06 24.66
CA THR A 575 10.01 -13.84 24.40
C THR A 575 11.30 -13.75 25.23
N LEU A 576 11.45 -14.59 26.26
CA LEU A 576 12.66 -14.71 27.07
C LEU A 576 13.83 -15.41 26.36
N TYR A 577 13.59 -16.15 25.27
CA TYR A 577 14.63 -16.87 24.52
C TYR A 577 15.47 -15.99 23.58
N ASN A 578 15.43 -14.66 23.73
CA ASN A 578 16.30 -13.72 23.03
C ASN A 578 17.67 -13.50 23.73
N TYR A 579 18.00 -14.25 24.79
CA TYR A 579 19.22 -14.07 25.57
C TYR A 579 20.15 -15.30 25.60
N ILE A 580 20.47 -15.87 24.45
CA ILE A 580 21.71 -16.67 24.31
C ILE A 580 22.71 -15.85 23.48
N THR A 581 23.41 -14.97 24.20
CA THR A 581 24.76 -14.39 23.93
C THR A 581 25.17 -14.07 22.49
N VAL A 582 25.00 -12.81 22.09
CA VAL A 582 26.05 -12.02 21.43
C VAL A 582 26.32 -10.81 22.33
N PRO A 583 27.58 -10.51 22.73
CA PRO A 583 27.85 -9.42 23.65
C PRO A 583 27.85 -8.08 22.90
N THR A 584 26.96 -7.16 23.26
CA THR A 584 27.37 -5.91 23.92
C THR A 584 26.18 -5.00 24.28
N LYS A 585 26.24 -4.56 25.55
CA LYS A 585 25.81 -3.29 26.12
C LYS A 585 24.31 -3.00 26.35
N HIS A 586 23.97 -3.12 27.63
CA HIS A 586 23.04 -2.31 28.42
C HIS A 586 21.76 -1.84 27.73
N PHE A 587 20.71 -2.65 27.87
CA PHE A 587 19.38 -2.16 28.21
C PHE A 587 18.80 -3.05 29.31
N ARG A 588 18.57 -2.48 30.50
CA ARG A 588 17.56 -3.00 31.42
C ARG A 588 16.23 -2.56 30.83
N GLU A 589 15.48 -3.47 30.23
CA GLU A 589 14.06 -3.26 30.00
C GLU A 589 13.29 -4.35 30.75
N GLU A 590 12.37 -3.90 31.61
CA GLU A 590 11.42 -4.75 32.29
C GLU A 590 10.50 -5.41 31.24
N ILE A 591 10.45 -6.74 31.26
CA ILE A 591 9.49 -7.52 30.48
C ILE A 591 8.09 -7.13 30.93
N THR A 592 7.33 -6.43 30.09
CA THR A 592 5.96 -6.01 30.41
C THR A 592 4.94 -7.11 30.11
N ASP A 593 3.89 -7.14 30.94
CA ASP A 593 2.88 -8.19 31.04
C ASP A 593 1.96 -8.37 29.80
N LEU A 594 2.11 -7.55 28.75
CA LEU A 594 1.28 -7.53 27.53
C LEU A 594 1.54 -8.70 26.56
N VAL A 595 2.77 -9.22 26.50
CA VAL A 595 3.16 -10.23 25.51
C VAL A 595 2.34 -11.52 25.59
N PHE A 596 1.91 -11.91 26.80
CA PHE A 596 1.14 -13.13 26.97
C PHE A 596 -0.32 -13.01 26.48
N ALA A 597 -0.90 -11.81 26.52
CA ALA A 597 -2.27 -11.59 26.02
C ALA A 597 -2.29 -11.76 24.49
N ASP A 598 -1.28 -11.22 23.81
CA ASP A 598 -1.07 -11.38 22.38
C ASP A 598 -0.89 -12.87 22.00
N ASP A 599 -0.06 -13.60 22.74
CA ASP A 599 0.15 -15.05 22.52
C ASP A 599 -1.15 -15.86 22.74
N ALA A 600 -2.02 -15.43 23.66
CA ALA A 600 -3.26 -16.14 23.99
C ALA A 600 -4.35 -15.95 22.92
N VAL A 601 -4.46 -14.76 22.32
CA VAL A 601 -5.40 -14.49 21.22
C VAL A 601 -4.95 -15.19 19.94
N ILE A 602 -3.65 -15.11 19.62
CA ILE A 602 -3.08 -15.86 18.50
C ILE A 602 -3.27 -17.37 18.71
N PHE A 603 -3.16 -17.85 19.95
CA PHE A 603 -3.42 -19.24 20.28
C PHE A 603 -4.88 -19.66 20.05
N VAL A 604 -5.87 -18.84 20.42
CA VAL A 604 -7.30 -19.12 20.14
C VAL A 604 -7.54 -19.18 18.63
N ALA A 605 -7.12 -18.16 17.88
CA ALA A 605 -7.31 -18.10 16.44
C ALA A 605 -6.58 -19.23 15.67
N SER A 606 -5.34 -19.57 16.09
CA SER A 606 -4.57 -20.66 15.47
C SER A 606 -5.12 -22.04 15.86
N LEU A 607 -5.80 -22.15 16.99
CA LEU A 607 -6.46 -23.38 17.40
C LEU A 607 -7.77 -23.61 16.67
N GLU A 608 -8.56 -22.58 16.39
CA GLU A 608 -9.73 -22.70 15.52
C GLU A 608 -9.37 -23.35 14.19
N VAL A 609 -8.23 -22.96 13.60
CA VAL A 609 -7.69 -23.61 12.39
C VAL A 609 -7.36 -25.09 12.63
N LEU A 610 -6.79 -25.44 13.78
CA LEU A 610 -6.51 -26.83 14.15
C LEU A 610 -7.80 -27.63 14.39
N VAL A 611 -8.85 -27.01 14.94
CA VAL A 611 -10.18 -27.61 15.12
C VAL A 611 -10.77 -27.93 13.75
N MET A 612 -10.83 -26.95 12.84
CA MET A 612 -11.34 -27.14 11.47
C MET A 612 -10.57 -28.22 10.70
N ALA A 613 -9.24 -28.27 10.85
CA ALA A 613 -8.43 -29.32 10.22
C ALA A 613 -8.76 -30.71 10.76
N LEU A 614 -9.09 -30.83 12.04
CA LEU A 614 -9.50 -32.11 12.63
C LEU A 614 -10.94 -32.48 12.28
N GLU A 615 -11.81 -31.51 11.99
CA GLU A 615 -13.20 -31.76 11.54
C GLU A 615 -13.16 -32.41 10.16
N ALA A 616 -12.36 -31.83 9.26
CA ALA A 616 -12.11 -32.40 7.94
C ALA A 616 -11.56 -33.83 8.04
N LEU A 617 -10.56 -34.06 8.91
CA LEU A 617 -9.99 -35.38 9.13
C LEU A 617 -10.98 -36.37 9.77
N HIS A 618 -11.86 -35.91 10.66
CA HIS A 618 -12.89 -36.74 11.27
C HIS A 618 -13.90 -37.21 10.22
N GLU A 619 -14.43 -36.30 9.41
CA GLU A 619 -15.39 -36.64 8.34
C GLU A 619 -14.76 -37.55 7.27
N GLU A 620 -13.47 -37.42 6.98
CA GLU A 620 -12.75 -38.32 6.08
C GLU A 620 -12.48 -39.72 6.67
N ALA A 621 -12.30 -39.84 7.99
CA ALA A 621 -12.00 -41.10 8.68
C ALA A 621 -13.25 -41.92 9.06
N LYS A 622 -14.39 -41.23 9.21
CA LYS A 622 -15.69 -41.79 9.61
C LYS A 622 -16.17 -42.98 8.76
N PRO A 623 -16.02 -43.02 7.41
CA PRO A 623 -16.40 -44.17 6.60
C PRO A 623 -15.56 -45.44 6.87
N LEU A 624 -14.41 -45.31 7.54
CA LEU A 624 -13.49 -46.41 7.86
C LEU A 624 -13.68 -46.96 9.29
N GLY A 625 -14.69 -46.49 10.03
CA GLY A 625 -14.95 -46.89 11.43
C GLY A 625 -13.89 -46.38 12.41
N LEU A 626 -13.21 -45.27 12.07
CA LEU A 626 -12.14 -44.68 12.85
C LEU A 626 -12.58 -43.33 13.44
N GLU A 627 -12.31 -43.12 14.73
CA GLU A 627 -12.56 -41.84 15.41
C GLU A 627 -11.27 -41.07 15.67
N VAL A 628 -11.27 -39.77 15.34
CA VAL A 628 -10.13 -38.87 15.57
C VAL A 628 -10.15 -38.36 17.01
N SER A 629 -9.13 -38.72 17.80
CA SER A 629 -9.05 -38.36 19.23
C SER A 629 -8.09 -37.19 19.50
N TRP A 630 -8.64 -36.00 19.79
CA TRP A 630 -7.88 -34.78 20.13
C TRP A 630 -6.78 -34.98 21.20
N LEU A 631 -7.07 -35.77 22.25
CA LEU A 631 -6.13 -36.05 23.34
C LEU A 631 -4.89 -36.82 22.85
N LYS A 632 -5.07 -37.72 21.88
CA LYS A 632 -4.03 -38.62 21.35
C LYS A 632 -3.38 -38.12 20.05
N THR A 633 -3.97 -37.13 19.38
CA THR A 633 -3.42 -36.53 18.16
C THR A 633 -2.04 -35.93 18.43
N LYS A 634 -1.03 -36.40 17.71
CA LYS A 634 0.28 -35.74 17.60
C LYS A 634 0.32 -35.06 16.24
N VAL A 635 0.55 -33.76 16.22
CA VAL A 635 0.71 -33.00 14.98
C VAL A 635 2.16 -33.16 14.52
N GLN A 636 2.37 -33.65 13.29
CA GLN A 636 3.67 -33.63 12.63
C GLN A 636 3.43 -33.22 11.18
N VAL A 637 3.92 -32.01 10.84
CA VAL A 637 3.77 -31.30 9.57
C VAL A 637 2.31 -30.93 9.21
N PHE A 638 2.04 -29.63 8.99
CA PHE A 638 1.02 -29.24 8.02
C PHE A 638 1.77 -28.77 6.78
N GLY A 639 1.43 -29.32 5.62
CA GLY A 639 1.84 -28.74 4.34
C GLY A 639 0.79 -27.74 3.85
N ASP A 640 1.27 -26.63 3.31
CA ASP A 640 0.72 -25.75 2.25
C ASP A 640 -0.80 -25.49 2.15
N LEU A 641 -1.57 -25.58 3.25
CA LEU A 641 -3.01 -25.29 3.24
C LEU A 641 -3.37 -23.80 3.44
N LEU A 642 -2.40 -22.91 3.64
CA LEU A 642 -2.65 -21.53 4.08
C LEU A 642 -2.33 -20.43 3.06
N ASP A 643 -1.82 -20.76 1.87
CA ASP A 643 -1.48 -19.74 0.86
C ASP A 643 -2.49 -19.58 -0.29
N GLU A 644 -3.55 -20.38 -0.39
CA GLU A 644 -4.59 -20.16 -1.42
C GLU A 644 -6.01 -20.37 -0.88
N ALA A 645 -6.87 -19.36 -1.05
CA ALA A 645 -8.26 -19.35 -0.65
C ALA A 645 -9.19 -19.87 -1.77
N VAL A 646 -10.25 -20.62 -1.39
CA VAL A 646 -11.56 -20.79 -2.08
C VAL A 646 -11.57 -21.33 -3.52
N GLN A 647 -12.06 -22.57 -3.72
CA GLN A 647 -13.01 -23.06 -4.76
C GLN A 647 -13.28 -24.59 -4.56
N PRO A 648 -14.38 -25.20 -5.08
CA PRO A 648 -14.87 -26.50 -4.61
C PRO A 648 -14.04 -27.68 -5.15
N ILE A 649 -13.56 -28.55 -4.25
CA ILE A 649 -12.83 -29.76 -4.61
C ILE A 649 -13.84 -30.89 -4.87
N ILE A 650 -13.86 -31.40 -6.10
CA ILE A 650 -14.47 -32.69 -6.45
C ILE A 650 -13.41 -33.78 -6.22
N ILE A 651 -13.65 -34.67 -5.27
CA ILE A 651 -12.76 -35.81 -4.95
C ILE A 651 -13.02 -36.94 -5.95
N LEU A 652 -12.03 -37.26 -6.79
CA LEU A 652 -12.04 -38.39 -7.72
C LEU A 652 -10.95 -39.40 -7.32
N TYR A 653 -11.35 -40.39 -6.52
CA TYR A 653 -10.66 -41.64 -6.14
C TYR A 653 -9.55 -41.60 -5.05
N ILE A 654 -9.62 -42.61 -4.16
CA ILE A 654 -8.62 -42.95 -3.12
C ILE A 654 -7.92 -44.27 -3.51
N PHE A 655 -6.58 -44.30 -3.49
CA PHE A 655 -5.80 -45.55 -3.60
C PHE A 655 -5.21 -45.92 -2.24
N ILE A 656 -5.60 -47.07 -1.70
CA ILE A 656 -5.03 -47.65 -0.47
C ILE A 656 -3.96 -48.67 -0.91
N SER A 657 -2.68 -48.37 -0.72
CA SER A 657 -1.62 -49.38 -0.91
C SER A 657 -1.02 -49.83 0.43
N THR A 658 -1.23 -51.12 0.71
CA THR A 658 -0.55 -52.02 1.67
C THR A 658 -0.73 -51.80 3.17
N VAL A 659 -1.70 -52.54 3.72
CA VAL A 659 -1.73 -52.98 5.12
C VAL A 659 -0.71 -54.11 5.27
N THR A 660 0.36 -53.91 6.04
CA THR A 660 1.24 -55.03 6.45
C THR A 660 0.85 -55.43 7.87
N ILE A 661 0.06 -56.49 8.01
CA ILE A 661 -0.18 -57.15 9.30
C ILE A 661 0.87 -58.26 9.43
N SER A 662 1.84 -58.08 10.32
CA SER A 662 2.72 -59.18 10.74
C SER A 662 2.12 -59.81 12.00
N PHE A 663 1.65 -61.05 11.87
CA PHE A 663 1.33 -61.90 13.01
C PHE A 663 2.62 -62.56 13.49
N MET A 664 3.15 -62.11 14.63
CA MET A 664 4.02 -62.92 15.49
C MET A 664 3.65 -62.59 16.94
N GLN A 665 3.49 -63.66 17.72
CA GLN A 665 2.87 -63.67 19.03
C GLN A 665 3.50 -62.70 20.04
N HIS A 666 2.63 -62.23 20.94
CA HIS A 666 2.87 -61.43 22.15
C HIS A 666 3.08 -59.91 21.98
N THR A 667 1.95 -59.21 22.16
CA THR A 667 1.78 -57.85 22.73
C THR A 667 2.58 -56.69 22.13
N VAL A 668 1.97 -55.97 21.18
CA VAL A 668 2.13 -54.50 21.01
C VAL A 668 0.83 -53.89 20.49
N THR A 669 0.16 -53.05 21.30
CA THR A 669 -0.96 -52.18 20.85
C THR A 669 -0.43 -50.82 20.37
N THR A 670 -0.06 -50.72 19.09
CA THR A 670 0.04 -49.44 18.38
C THR A 670 -0.10 -49.68 16.89
N SER A 671 -1.26 -49.34 16.32
CA SER A 671 -1.46 -49.32 14.86
C SER A 671 -1.26 -47.90 14.37
N THR A 672 -0.23 -47.67 13.55
CA THR A 672 0.01 -46.37 12.90
C THR A 672 -0.70 -46.38 11.55
N ILE A 673 -1.70 -45.50 11.35
CA ILE A 673 -2.35 -45.32 10.06
C ILE A 673 -1.71 -44.12 9.38
N THR A 674 -1.22 -44.29 8.15
CA THR A 674 -0.62 -43.23 7.34
C THR A 674 -1.53 -43.01 6.12
N ILE A 675 -2.04 -41.80 5.94
CA ILE A 675 -2.92 -41.44 4.81
C ILE A 675 -2.09 -40.57 3.86
N ILE A 676 -2.05 -40.96 2.57
CA ILE A 676 -1.33 -40.23 1.52
C ILE A 676 -2.37 -39.71 0.53
N ILE A 677 -2.46 -38.38 0.37
CA ILE A 677 -3.33 -37.74 -0.62
C ILE A 677 -2.44 -37.22 -1.75
N SER A 678 -2.73 -37.60 -2.99
CA SER A 678 -2.02 -37.12 -4.18
C SER A 678 -2.97 -36.34 -5.08
N CYS A 679 -2.59 -35.11 -5.45
CA CYS A 679 -3.32 -34.33 -6.43
C CYS A 679 -2.53 -34.25 -7.74
N ARG A 680 -3.17 -34.55 -8.87
CA ARG A 680 -2.55 -34.54 -10.21
C ARG A 680 -3.03 -33.30 -10.96
N GLN A 681 -2.16 -32.31 -11.16
CA GLN A 681 -2.33 -31.33 -12.23
C GLN A 681 -1.53 -31.76 -13.46
N HIS A 682 -2.07 -31.47 -14.64
CA HIS A 682 -1.52 -31.88 -15.93
C HIS A 682 -0.01 -31.57 -16.06
N ARG A 683 0.78 -32.64 -16.21
CA ARG A 683 2.14 -32.69 -16.80
C ARG A 683 3.27 -31.85 -16.16
N ASN A 684 3.34 -31.75 -14.84
CA ASN A 684 4.64 -31.70 -14.14
C ASN A 684 4.49 -32.22 -12.71
N THR A 685 5.40 -33.11 -12.30
CA THR A 685 5.39 -33.78 -11.00
C THR A 685 5.87 -32.83 -9.92
N THR A 686 4.98 -32.40 -9.02
CA THR A 686 5.37 -31.69 -7.78
C THR A 686 5.43 -32.69 -6.62
N THR A 687 6.50 -32.59 -5.84
CA THR A 687 6.82 -33.45 -4.68
C THR A 687 5.70 -33.41 -3.64
N VAL A 688 5.37 -34.58 -3.08
CA VAL A 688 4.27 -34.83 -2.15
C VAL A 688 4.72 -34.64 -0.70
N THR A 689 3.96 -33.88 0.11
CA THR A 689 4.15 -33.80 1.58
C THR A 689 3.25 -34.80 2.30
N VAL A 690 3.83 -35.51 3.27
CA VAL A 690 3.25 -36.62 4.03
C VAL A 690 2.58 -36.11 5.31
N LEU A 691 1.30 -36.45 5.54
CA LEU A 691 0.65 -36.35 6.85
C LEU A 691 0.75 -37.70 7.57
N GLN A 692 1.55 -37.79 8.64
CA GLN A 692 1.67 -39.00 9.45
C GLN A 692 0.97 -38.82 10.79
N LEU A 693 -0.30 -39.25 10.89
CA LEU A 693 -1.08 -39.20 12.12
C LEU A 693 -1.03 -40.55 12.84
N THR A 694 -0.25 -40.64 13.92
CA THR A 694 -0.28 -41.83 14.79
C THR A 694 -1.49 -41.75 15.74
N SER A 695 -2.57 -42.47 15.45
CA SER A 695 -3.67 -42.67 16.40
C SER A 695 -3.45 -43.97 17.20
N ARG A 696 -3.82 -43.98 18.49
CA ARG A 696 -3.97 -45.23 19.26
C ARG A 696 -5.45 -45.57 19.30
N ALA A 697 -5.88 -46.48 18.43
CA ALA A 697 -7.23 -47.04 18.45
C ALA A 697 -7.55 -47.62 19.85
N LYS A 698 -8.75 -47.33 20.36
CA LYS A 698 -9.42 -48.22 21.31
C LYS A 698 -10.47 -48.97 20.49
N PRO A 699 -10.56 -50.31 20.57
CA PRO A 699 -11.65 -51.02 19.93
C PRO A 699 -12.98 -50.51 20.49
N VAL A 700 -13.93 -50.23 19.59
CA VAL A 700 -15.34 -50.07 19.95
C VAL A 700 -15.76 -51.38 20.61
N LYS A 701 -16.17 -51.34 21.88
CA LYS A 701 -16.76 -52.54 22.50
C LYS A 701 -18.10 -52.78 21.81
N PRO A 702 -18.38 -53.99 21.28
CA PRO A 702 -19.72 -54.30 20.84
C PRO A 702 -20.67 -54.13 22.03
N ALA A 703 -21.81 -53.49 21.77
CA ALA A 703 -22.92 -53.46 22.73
C ALA A 703 -23.23 -54.91 23.13
N LYS A 704 -23.37 -55.17 24.43
CA LYS A 704 -23.92 -56.44 24.87
C LYS A 704 -25.35 -56.49 24.37
N GLU A 705 -25.61 -57.35 23.38
CA GLU A 705 -26.94 -57.85 23.12
C GLU A 705 -27.40 -58.60 24.38
N GLU A 706 -28.50 -58.11 24.96
CA GLU A 706 -29.32 -58.88 25.89
C GLU A 706 -30.01 -59.98 25.07
N GLU A 707 -29.54 -61.22 25.21
CA GLU A 707 -30.37 -62.39 24.94
C GLU A 707 -30.92 -62.90 26.29
N ASN A 708 -32.24 -62.74 26.45
CA ASN A 708 -33.17 -63.32 27.44
C ASN A 708 -32.74 -63.47 28.91
#